data_AF-A0A4D8QAU7-F1
#
_entry.id   AF-A0A4D8QAU7-F1
#
_cell.length_a   1.000
_cell.length_b   1.000
_cell.length_c   1.000
_cell.angle_alpha   90.00
_cell.angle_beta   90.00
_cell.angle_gamma   90.00
#
_symmetry.space_group_name_H-M   'P 1'
#
loop_
_entity.id
_entity.type
_entity.pdbx_description
1 polymer ?
#
loop_
_entity_poly.entity_id
_entity_poly.type
_entity_poly.pdbx_seq_one_letter_code
_entity_poly.pdbx_strand_id
1 'polypeptide(L)'
;MPAGAVYEGERFPLPDDRLSGARRLLKQTSGVVGAAKAGQPIGSDAISRRLRGVRDILLPLIEAFAGPAEAGGTAPFQEERRQLRGLDQDMAAAQSWDAVEAIMAGLARIIDGLDDAAQAAGGVHLSYTAEAACRLRLAIRFKVASDGPLPADRLADADRALTRLLNGGYPQLAGWLRNRMRALAQRAAETDPSGNSRFIVLEDGGAGTRGWVARILVNPALPAPAWFALFQRLHNVLVMALFSLKLELYGLLHRLAGAAPADSPAADDTGGGASDGGASGSGGAGVGSREAADYGRNGCAAVLVEVTIPRHGTLAAQQQWRRFTGDLRLEDGLPRPGTAYRITSALRSVDALCRSAPPPRNAAPALIAKLHGLLANQDQATADGIAAIRARIREGVAPLSLKAIDGLGDIAVQRLFVVILEQLCQGYGLATDKALATAFDGWFAAKLPGYADLASLPATVSAAIKAAKDKGAWSDGDAAIASAVGLGLWVSAAMESHLEKRAAFLRNGFEDSGALLNHLTSLPSLAAALNGPGIQPVIQGPWAAALQLEQGLPGQEHAAAAAPVAILLQDGEPGRPPDDILTAAASQIEDWLATHRSNFTLTRDGGQLTIVWHDEADLGPFRYAPVGATLTVTGAVPGAPPPSLIQGLPVASLSETIRSVRESLAQTDDGAVRGRLAATLNALTALSLRAGTPEGADPSVRALRQGRCRHLMLSSAELAQGSAAEYPRSYHPDNAFRITLNDNPVDAAQRLGPSPTGPEAQRTLDLLVVNQGSGGRSADGQPLLSPGTWTADALAASVVAPLMACGWTARTVVLDFPFSVQMLEVFAPLCAGEGRIVMTLGDSLEPIMDRGMWETIQPALGQGDAEAVRDAIDRQVAAMTAAAVGRLHLDDILTASNAAIHEHLASHPDGRDAVSVLRCLKPIGDVLQDPNTPLDRIDAVLRALRDTPLPREDFAAEDQALLDDFPGSAKDMTADSLERFRDALRRRVETILSDPGFRIGLDPAWLAARPLYGSELDSLWALISNRWANILALDPGLSRGAGCFAVYEATTGEIRLVNLTG
;
A
#
# COMPACT_ATOMS: atom_id res chain seq x y z
N MET A 1 16.07 -18.65 -20.09
CA MET A 1 15.06 -19.28 -19.22
C MET A 1 13.82 -18.39 -19.23
N PRO A 2 12.64 -18.87 -19.67
CA PRO A 2 11.47 -18.03 -19.88
C PRO A 2 10.82 -17.58 -18.56
N ALA A 3 9.98 -16.54 -18.62
CA ALA A 3 9.14 -16.08 -17.52
C ALA A 3 8.14 -17.17 -17.10
N GLY A 4 8.03 -17.42 -15.78
CA GLY A 4 7.10 -18.39 -15.21
C GLY A 4 7.74 -19.67 -14.66
N ALA A 5 8.85 -19.58 -13.90
CA ALA A 5 9.24 -20.69 -13.02
C ALA A 5 8.17 -20.82 -11.92
N VAL A 6 7.27 -21.77 -12.14
CA VAL A 6 6.20 -22.20 -11.23
C VAL A 6 6.82 -22.74 -9.94
N TYR A 7 6.13 -22.55 -8.81
CA TYR A 7 6.46 -23.26 -7.58
C TYR A 7 6.49 -24.78 -7.84
N GLU A 8 7.69 -25.38 -7.86
CA GLU A 8 7.90 -26.83 -8.03
C GLU A 8 7.69 -27.62 -6.73
N GLY A 9 6.93 -27.08 -5.78
CA GLY A 9 6.62 -27.75 -4.53
C GLY A 9 5.33 -28.56 -4.58
N GLU A 10 4.81 -28.90 -3.41
CA GLU A 10 3.60 -29.73 -3.31
C GLU A 10 2.39 -29.08 -3.99
N ARG A 11 1.50 -29.92 -4.54
CA ARG A 11 0.28 -29.46 -5.25
C ARG A 11 -0.63 -28.57 -4.40
N PHE A 12 -0.53 -28.65 -3.08
CA PHE A 12 -1.28 -27.85 -2.10
C PHE A 12 -0.35 -27.36 -0.97
N PRO A 13 0.29 -26.19 -1.12
CA PRO A 13 1.29 -25.70 -0.18
C PRO A 13 0.69 -25.13 1.11
N LEU A 14 -0.54 -24.60 1.07
CA LEU A 14 -1.22 -23.98 2.20
C LEU A 14 -2.29 -24.93 2.79
N PRO A 15 -2.69 -24.79 4.07
CA PRO A 15 -3.73 -25.61 4.69
C PRO A 15 -5.04 -25.44 3.99
N ASP A 16 -5.41 -24.23 3.61
CA ASP A 16 -6.67 -23.95 2.95
C ASP A 16 -6.73 -24.70 1.62
N ASP A 17 -5.61 -24.79 0.89
CA ASP A 17 -5.47 -25.59 -0.32
C ASP A 17 -5.56 -27.09 -0.03
N ARG A 18 -4.90 -27.56 1.04
CA ARG A 18 -4.93 -28.97 1.48
C ARG A 18 -6.33 -29.38 1.93
N LEU A 19 -6.98 -28.59 2.77
CA LEU A 19 -8.34 -28.77 3.27
C LEU A 19 -9.33 -28.72 2.10
N SER A 20 -9.17 -27.79 1.16
CA SER A 20 -9.97 -27.75 -0.08
C SER A 20 -9.76 -28.99 -0.95
N GLY A 21 -8.52 -29.48 -1.07
CA GLY A 21 -8.18 -30.72 -1.75
C GLY A 21 -8.81 -31.96 -1.08
N ALA A 22 -8.76 -32.04 0.25
CA ALA A 22 -9.40 -33.08 1.04
C ALA A 22 -10.93 -33.04 0.90
N ARG A 23 -11.56 -31.85 0.99
CA ARG A 23 -12.99 -31.64 0.74
C ARG A 23 -13.39 -32.10 -0.66
N ARG A 24 -12.58 -31.79 -1.67
CA ARG A 24 -12.81 -32.21 -3.06
C ARG A 24 -12.76 -33.73 -3.22
N LEU A 25 -11.76 -34.39 -2.64
CA LEU A 25 -11.63 -35.85 -2.68
C LEU A 25 -12.79 -36.53 -1.92
N LEU A 26 -13.21 -35.98 -0.80
CA LEU A 26 -14.37 -36.46 -0.04
C LEU A 26 -15.66 -36.34 -0.87
N LYS A 27 -15.88 -35.18 -1.50
CA LYS A 27 -17.03 -34.94 -2.41
C LYS A 27 -17.03 -35.89 -3.61
N GLN A 28 -15.86 -36.13 -4.22
CA GLN A 28 -15.71 -37.10 -5.31
C GLN A 28 -15.98 -38.54 -4.85
N THR A 29 -15.58 -38.89 -3.63
CA THR A 29 -15.86 -40.20 -3.04
C THR A 29 -17.36 -40.39 -2.81
N SER A 30 -18.06 -39.35 -2.34
CA SER A 30 -19.52 -39.34 -2.21
C SER A 30 -20.24 -39.64 -3.51
N GLY A 31 -19.81 -39.03 -4.62
CA GLY A 31 -20.39 -39.33 -5.94
C GLY A 31 -20.17 -40.79 -6.39
N VAL A 32 -19.02 -41.37 -6.04
CA VAL A 32 -18.69 -42.78 -6.38
C VAL A 32 -19.44 -43.76 -5.49
N VAL A 33 -19.61 -43.45 -4.20
CA VAL A 33 -20.44 -44.24 -3.27
C VAL A 33 -21.90 -44.22 -3.73
N GLY A 34 -22.42 -43.05 -4.14
CA GLY A 34 -23.76 -42.91 -4.72
C GLY A 34 -23.98 -43.79 -5.96
N ALA A 35 -23.00 -43.84 -6.86
CA ALA A 35 -23.06 -44.72 -8.05
C ALA A 35 -22.87 -46.22 -7.71
N ALA A 36 -22.03 -46.55 -6.73
CA ALA A 36 -21.73 -47.93 -6.34
C ALA A 36 -22.88 -48.63 -5.60
N LYS A 37 -23.75 -47.87 -4.91
CA LYS A 37 -25.01 -48.37 -4.32
C LYS A 37 -25.94 -49.04 -5.35
N ALA A 38 -25.71 -48.83 -6.65
CA ALA A 38 -26.45 -49.45 -7.75
C ALA A 38 -25.92 -50.83 -8.21
N GLY A 39 -24.94 -51.45 -7.52
CA GLY A 39 -24.55 -52.85 -7.79
C GLY A 39 -23.07 -53.23 -7.67
N GLN A 40 -22.21 -52.41 -7.03
CA GLN A 40 -20.80 -52.73 -6.82
C GLN A 40 -20.49 -53.16 -5.36
N PRO A 41 -19.45 -53.99 -5.13
CA PRO A 41 -19.08 -54.41 -3.77
C PRO A 41 -18.54 -53.25 -2.91
N ILE A 42 -18.86 -53.30 -1.62
CA ILE A 42 -18.36 -52.41 -0.56
C ILE A 42 -16.85 -52.67 -0.44
N GLY A 43 -16.04 -51.76 -1.01
CA GLY A 43 -14.58 -51.92 -1.08
C GLY A 43 -13.95 -51.69 -2.45
N SER A 44 -14.69 -51.12 -3.43
CA SER A 44 -14.10 -50.80 -4.74
C SER A 44 -12.80 -49.99 -4.59
N ASP A 45 -11.78 -50.37 -5.36
CA ASP A 45 -10.46 -49.74 -5.34
C ASP A 45 -10.52 -48.22 -5.49
N ALA A 46 -11.54 -47.72 -6.19
CA ALA A 46 -11.76 -46.32 -6.45
C ALA A 46 -12.26 -45.52 -5.23
N ILE A 47 -13.03 -46.13 -4.31
CA ILE A 47 -13.47 -45.51 -3.05
C ILE A 47 -12.29 -45.51 -2.08
N SER A 48 -11.67 -46.69 -1.91
CA SER A 48 -10.56 -46.88 -0.99
C SER A 48 -9.36 -45.98 -1.30
N ARG A 49 -9.02 -45.83 -2.59
CA ARG A 49 -7.93 -44.95 -3.03
C ARG A 49 -8.19 -43.47 -2.74
N ARG A 50 -9.45 -43.01 -2.83
CA ARG A 50 -9.79 -41.59 -2.58
C ARG A 50 -9.85 -41.26 -1.10
N LEU A 51 -10.37 -42.16 -0.26
CA LEU A 51 -10.35 -42.00 1.20
C LEU A 51 -8.91 -42.02 1.74
N ARG A 52 -8.05 -42.91 1.22
CA ARG A 52 -6.60 -42.85 1.48
C ARG A 52 -6.01 -41.52 1.03
N GLY A 53 -6.40 -41.01 -0.14
CA GLY A 53 -6.01 -39.67 -0.58
C GLY A 53 -6.41 -38.54 0.38
N VAL A 54 -7.58 -38.61 1.01
CA VAL A 54 -7.99 -37.66 2.07
C VAL A 54 -7.08 -37.80 3.29
N ARG A 55 -6.85 -39.02 3.77
CA ARG A 55 -5.92 -39.29 4.89
C ARG A 55 -4.52 -38.76 4.60
N ASP A 56 -4.00 -39.03 3.42
CA ASP A 56 -2.64 -38.66 3.02
C ASP A 56 -2.46 -37.13 2.94
N ILE A 57 -3.55 -36.37 2.78
CA ILE A 57 -3.56 -34.90 2.89
C ILE A 57 -3.68 -34.43 4.36
N LEU A 58 -4.58 -35.04 5.14
CA LEU A 58 -4.90 -34.57 6.50
C LEU A 58 -3.86 -34.97 7.55
N LEU A 59 -3.27 -36.17 7.43
CA LEU A 59 -2.32 -36.68 8.42
C LEU A 59 -1.08 -35.78 8.54
N PRO A 60 -0.42 -35.34 7.45
CA PRO A 60 0.69 -34.38 7.55
C PRO A 60 0.27 -33.02 8.13
N LEU A 61 -0.98 -32.59 7.89
CA LEU A 61 -1.50 -31.34 8.44
C LEU A 61 -1.69 -31.43 9.96
N ILE A 62 -2.25 -32.55 10.45
CA ILE A 62 -2.34 -32.84 11.89
C ILE A 62 -0.95 -32.90 12.52
N GLU A 63 0.01 -33.53 11.85
CA GLU A 63 1.39 -33.60 12.36
C GLU A 63 2.07 -32.23 12.44
N ALA A 64 1.76 -31.32 11.50
CA ALA A 64 2.22 -29.93 11.58
C ALA A 64 1.54 -29.14 12.72
N PHE A 65 0.23 -29.34 12.95
CA PHE A 65 -0.49 -28.77 14.09
C PHE A 65 -0.09 -29.36 15.44
N ALA A 66 0.53 -30.54 15.46
CA ALA A 66 0.97 -31.16 16.71
C ALA A 66 2.06 -30.36 17.42
N GLY A 67 2.77 -29.46 16.73
CA GLY A 67 3.86 -28.65 17.28
C GLY A 67 5.07 -29.47 17.74
N PRO A 68 6.16 -28.80 18.15
CA PRO A 68 7.41 -29.47 18.53
C PRO A 68 7.23 -30.32 19.79
N ALA A 69 7.61 -31.61 19.71
CA ALA A 69 7.49 -32.55 20.84
C ALA A 69 8.34 -32.14 22.06
N GLU A 70 9.42 -31.39 21.81
CA GLU A 70 10.33 -30.83 22.82
C GLU A 70 9.62 -29.91 23.84
N ALA A 71 8.43 -29.38 23.51
CA ALA A 71 7.65 -28.54 24.40
C ALA A 71 6.89 -29.30 25.51
N GLY A 72 6.89 -30.64 25.49
CA GLY A 72 6.09 -31.45 26.41
C GLY A 72 4.59 -31.35 26.14
N GLY A 73 3.77 -31.76 27.12
CA GLY A 73 2.30 -31.68 27.04
C GLY A 73 1.64 -32.60 26.00
N THR A 74 0.31 -32.59 25.97
CA THR A 74 -0.50 -33.31 25.00
C THR A 74 -0.64 -32.51 23.71
N ALA A 75 -0.35 -33.12 22.56
CA ALA A 75 -0.57 -32.46 21.27
C ALA A 75 -2.08 -32.33 20.97
N PRO A 76 -2.50 -31.32 20.19
CA PRO A 76 -3.85 -31.26 19.66
C PRO A 76 -4.11 -32.40 18.66
N PHE A 77 -5.39 -32.68 18.40
CA PHE A 77 -5.86 -33.61 17.37
C PHE A 77 -5.39 -35.08 17.49
N GLN A 78 -5.08 -35.56 18.70
CA GLN A 78 -4.59 -36.93 18.90
C GLN A 78 -5.62 -38.02 18.56
N GLU A 79 -6.90 -37.72 18.78
CA GLU A 79 -7.99 -38.65 18.49
C GLU A 79 -8.23 -38.74 16.97
N GLU A 80 -8.24 -37.60 16.30
CA GLU A 80 -8.34 -37.47 14.84
C GLU A 80 -7.14 -38.15 14.16
N ARG A 81 -5.94 -38.03 14.73
CA ARG A 81 -4.75 -38.79 14.27
C ARG A 81 -4.95 -40.29 14.38
N ARG A 82 -5.52 -40.76 15.49
CA ARG A 82 -5.81 -42.19 15.72
C ARG A 82 -6.83 -42.70 14.70
N GLN A 83 -7.90 -41.95 14.46
CA GLN A 83 -8.93 -42.25 13.47
C GLN A 83 -8.34 -42.32 12.05
N LEU A 84 -7.51 -41.36 11.66
CA LEU A 84 -6.84 -41.38 10.34
C LEU A 84 -5.89 -42.57 10.15
N ARG A 85 -5.20 -43.02 11.21
CA ARG A 85 -4.34 -44.21 11.17
C ARG A 85 -5.14 -45.50 11.18
N GLY A 86 -6.31 -45.51 11.83
CA GLY A 86 -7.26 -46.62 11.84
C GLY A 86 -8.06 -46.78 10.53
N LEU A 87 -8.04 -45.77 9.65
CA LEU A 87 -8.89 -45.70 8.45
C LEU A 87 -8.86 -46.97 7.57
N ASP A 88 -7.69 -47.59 7.36
CA ASP A 88 -7.60 -48.82 6.56
C ASP A 88 -8.28 -50.02 7.25
N GLN A 89 -8.23 -50.09 8.59
CA GLN A 89 -8.92 -51.13 9.36
C GLN A 89 -10.43 -50.87 9.39
N ASP A 90 -10.84 -49.61 9.58
CA ASP A 90 -12.25 -49.21 9.57
C ASP A 90 -12.89 -49.49 8.21
N MET A 91 -12.17 -49.21 7.11
CA MET A 91 -12.61 -49.53 5.76
C MET A 91 -12.67 -51.03 5.49
N ALA A 92 -11.72 -51.82 6.01
CA ALA A 92 -11.74 -53.27 5.86
C ALA A 92 -12.86 -53.94 6.69
N ALA A 93 -13.24 -53.32 7.81
CA ALA A 93 -14.31 -53.77 8.69
C ALA A 93 -15.70 -53.27 8.25
N ALA A 94 -15.77 -52.31 7.32
CA ALA A 94 -17.03 -51.76 6.83
C ALA A 94 -17.82 -52.80 6.02
N GLN A 95 -18.88 -53.34 6.63
CA GLN A 95 -19.78 -54.33 6.00
C GLN A 95 -21.07 -53.71 5.42
N SER A 96 -21.29 -52.41 5.59
CA SER A 96 -22.46 -51.68 5.09
C SER A 96 -22.08 -50.33 4.48
N TRP A 97 -22.93 -49.80 3.61
CA TRP A 97 -22.76 -48.45 3.07
C TRP A 97 -22.88 -47.37 4.15
N ASP A 98 -23.72 -47.59 5.16
CA ASP A 98 -23.84 -46.71 6.32
C ASP A 98 -22.52 -46.60 7.10
N ALA A 99 -21.75 -47.68 7.18
CA ALA A 99 -20.42 -47.67 7.81
C ALA A 99 -19.42 -46.84 6.97
N VAL A 100 -19.49 -46.92 5.64
CA VAL A 100 -18.66 -46.09 4.74
C VAL A 100 -19.02 -44.61 4.82
N GLU A 101 -20.31 -44.29 4.93
CA GLU A 101 -20.81 -42.92 5.14
C GLU A 101 -20.41 -42.37 6.51
N ALA A 102 -20.43 -43.20 7.56
CA ALA A 102 -19.94 -42.82 8.88
C ALA A 102 -18.43 -42.50 8.87
N ILE A 103 -17.62 -43.28 8.14
CA ILE A 103 -16.20 -42.99 7.92
C ILE A 103 -16.02 -41.64 7.22
N MET A 104 -16.79 -41.38 6.15
CA MET A 104 -16.74 -40.10 5.42
C MET A 104 -17.16 -38.91 6.28
N ALA A 105 -18.21 -39.05 7.10
CA ALA A 105 -18.65 -38.03 8.05
C ALA A 105 -17.59 -37.76 9.13
N GLY A 106 -16.88 -38.81 9.59
CA GLY A 106 -15.72 -38.68 10.47
C GLY A 106 -14.62 -37.83 9.85
N LEU A 107 -14.24 -38.12 8.61
CA LEU A 107 -13.25 -37.33 7.87
C LEU A 107 -13.68 -35.89 7.62
N ALA A 108 -14.96 -35.63 7.35
CA ALA A 108 -15.50 -34.27 7.21
C ALA A 108 -15.36 -33.46 8.52
N ARG A 109 -15.70 -34.06 9.67
CA ARG A 109 -15.50 -33.41 10.98
C ARG A 109 -14.04 -33.09 11.27
N ILE A 110 -13.12 -33.98 10.88
CA ILE A 110 -11.67 -33.73 11.01
C ILE A 110 -11.26 -32.54 10.13
N ILE A 111 -11.76 -32.44 8.90
CA ILE A 111 -11.50 -31.31 8.01
C ILE A 111 -11.98 -30.00 8.65
N ASP A 112 -13.21 -29.96 9.14
CA ASP A 112 -13.80 -28.73 9.71
C ASP A 112 -13.08 -28.30 10.99
N GLY A 113 -12.72 -29.24 11.87
CA GLY A 113 -11.93 -28.92 13.07
C GLY A 113 -10.54 -28.38 12.77
N LEU A 114 -9.92 -28.81 11.67
CA LEU A 114 -8.63 -28.28 11.20
C LEU A 114 -8.78 -26.91 10.50
N ASP A 115 -9.89 -26.68 9.80
CA ASP A 115 -10.23 -25.39 9.19
C ASP A 115 -10.50 -24.32 10.26
N ASP A 116 -11.28 -24.66 11.28
CA ASP A 116 -11.53 -23.80 12.45
C ASP A 116 -10.23 -23.42 13.15
N ALA A 117 -9.31 -24.37 13.36
CA ALA A 117 -8.01 -24.09 13.94
C ALA A 117 -7.13 -23.20 13.05
N ALA A 118 -7.28 -23.28 11.72
CA ALA A 118 -6.56 -22.41 10.77
C ALA A 118 -7.14 -20.98 10.73
N GLN A 119 -8.45 -20.81 10.94
CA GLN A 119 -9.20 -19.55 10.75
C GLN A 119 -9.57 -18.82 12.05
N ALA A 120 -9.43 -19.44 13.23
CA ALA A 120 -9.92 -18.90 14.50
C ALA A 120 -9.53 -17.43 14.76
N ALA A 121 -10.52 -16.60 15.12
CA ALA A 121 -10.35 -15.17 15.41
C ALA A 121 -9.50 -14.87 16.66
N GLY A 122 -9.33 -15.85 17.57
CA GLY A 122 -8.40 -15.82 18.70
C GLY A 122 -7.07 -16.56 18.44
N GLY A 123 -6.77 -16.84 17.16
CA GLY A 123 -5.69 -17.73 16.73
C GLY A 123 -4.51 -17.03 16.06
N VAL A 124 -3.55 -17.84 15.62
CA VAL A 124 -2.34 -17.40 14.92
C VAL A 124 -2.67 -17.06 13.46
N HIS A 125 -2.31 -15.85 13.00
CA HIS A 125 -2.62 -15.33 11.67
C HIS A 125 -1.39 -14.80 10.95
N LEU A 126 -1.35 -14.99 9.62
CA LEU A 126 -0.34 -14.45 8.72
C LEU A 126 -0.98 -13.36 7.84
N SER A 127 -0.51 -12.11 7.97
CA SER A 127 -1.04 -10.97 7.20
C SER A 127 -0.01 -10.40 6.23
N TYR A 128 -0.51 -9.83 5.12
CA TYR A 128 0.26 -9.25 4.02
C TYR A 128 -0.15 -7.78 3.82
N THR A 129 0.60 -6.80 4.33
CA THR A 129 0.16 -5.38 4.26
C THR A 129 1.30 -4.38 4.10
N ALA A 130 1.40 -3.68 2.94
CA ALA A 130 1.93 -2.31 2.77
C ALA A 130 2.21 -1.92 1.28
N GLU A 131 2.06 -0.63 0.97
CA GLU A 131 2.36 -0.04 -0.35
C GLU A 131 3.87 0.12 -0.64
N ALA A 132 4.71 0.42 0.37
CA ALA A 132 6.14 0.70 0.17
C ALA A 132 7.06 -0.53 0.31
N ALA A 133 6.59 -1.59 0.96
CA ALA A 133 7.33 -2.82 1.24
C ALA A 133 6.37 -4.00 1.32
N CYS A 134 6.81 -5.19 0.91
CA CYS A 134 6.07 -6.41 1.25
C CYS A 134 6.32 -6.71 2.72
N ARG A 135 5.27 -6.68 3.56
CA ARG A 135 5.35 -7.03 4.97
C ARG A 135 4.58 -8.31 5.20
N LEU A 136 5.26 -9.31 5.75
CA LEU A 136 4.70 -10.57 6.21
C LEU A 136 4.70 -10.56 7.73
N ARG A 137 3.54 -10.72 8.35
CA ARG A 137 3.44 -10.67 9.82
C ARG A 137 2.71 -11.89 10.34
N LEU A 138 3.38 -12.62 11.24
CA LEU A 138 2.82 -13.67 12.08
C LEU A 138 2.40 -13.05 13.43
N ALA A 139 1.11 -13.09 13.74
CA ALA A 139 0.55 -12.51 14.96
C ALA A 139 -0.49 -13.44 15.59
N ILE A 140 -0.68 -13.35 16.90
CA ILE A 140 -1.82 -13.94 17.61
C ILE A 140 -2.89 -12.87 17.76
N ARG A 141 -4.06 -13.10 17.20
CA ARG A 141 -5.22 -12.25 17.43
C ARG A 141 -5.85 -12.62 18.77
N PHE A 142 -6.25 -11.63 19.55
CA PHE A 142 -6.90 -11.85 20.83
C PHE A 142 -7.91 -10.74 21.13
N LYS A 143 -8.75 -10.95 22.14
CA LYS A 143 -9.74 -9.97 22.61
C LYS A 143 -9.50 -9.67 24.08
N VAL A 144 -9.66 -8.41 24.45
CA VAL A 144 -9.61 -7.98 25.86
C VAL A 144 -11.02 -7.94 26.42
N ALA A 145 -11.28 -8.75 27.44
CA ALA A 145 -12.52 -8.71 28.20
C ALA A 145 -12.57 -7.42 29.03
N SER A 146 -13.65 -6.65 28.88
CA SER A 146 -13.87 -5.38 29.59
C SER A 146 -15.36 -5.11 29.68
N ASP A 147 -15.81 -4.57 30.81
CA ASP A 147 -17.21 -4.19 31.05
C ASP A 147 -17.63 -2.94 30.24
N GLY A 148 -16.68 -2.25 29.58
CA GLY A 148 -16.93 -1.10 28.73
C GLY A 148 -15.92 -0.93 27.58
N PRO A 149 -16.14 0.04 26.67
CA PRO A 149 -15.22 0.34 25.57
C PRO A 149 -13.84 0.74 26.09
N LEU A 150 -12.78 0.12 25.56
CA LEU A 150 -11.40 0.45 25.94
C LEU A 150 -10.81 1.51 25.00
N PRO A 151 -10.10 2.52 25.54
CA PRO A 151 -9.29 3.45 24.75
C PRO A 151 -8.22 2.74 23.90
N ALA A 152 -7.89 3.31 22.74
CA ALA A 152 -6.95 2.71 21.78
C ALA A 152 -5.52 2.54 22.34
N ASP A 153 -5.08 3.45 23.21
CA ASP A 153 -3.81 3.37 23.93
C ASP A 153 -3.74 2.16 24.86
N ARG A 154 -4.84 1.83 25.56
CA ARG A 154 -4.91 0.63 26.42
C ARG A 154 -4.92 -0.67 25.63
N LEU A 155 -5.58 -0.69 24.46
CA LEU A 155 -5.52 -1.83 23.55
C LEU A 155 -4.08 -2.02 23.00
N ALA A 156 -3.39 -0.91 22.68
CA ALA A 156 -2.00 -0.95 22.26
C ALA A 156 -1.03 -1.36 23.40
N ASP A 157 -1.32 -1.01 24.65
CA ASP A 157 -0.59 -1.52 25.82
C ASP A 157 -0.79 -3.03 25.97
N ALA A 158 -2.02 -3.52 25.80
CA ALA A 158 -2.33 -4.95 25.84
C ALA A 158 -1.61 -5.73 24.73
N ASP A 159 -1.60 -5.21 23.50
CA ASP A 159 -0.82 -5.77 22.38
C ASP A 159 0.65 -5.91 22.76
N ARG A 160 1.25 -4.83 23.28
CA ARG A 160 2.66 -4.79 23.68
C ARG A 160 2.95 -5.77 24.81
N ALA A 161 2.08 -5.83 25.82
CA ALA A 161 2.24 -6.72 26.96
C ALA A 161 2.20 -8.19 26.53
N LEU A 162 1.21 -8.58 25.71
CA LEU A 162 1.10 -9.95 25.24
C LEU A 162 2.23 -10.29 24.26
N THR A 163 2.63 -9.37 23.37
CA THR A 163 3.80 -9.56 22.50
C THR A 163 5.07 -9.85 23.31
N ARG A 164 5.34 -9.09 24.38
CA ARG A 164 6.51 -9.36 25.25
C ARG A 164 6.39 -10.71 25.94
N LEU A 165 5.22 -11.02 26.49
CA LEU A 165 4.98 -12.29 27.18
C LEU A 165 5.23 -13.49 26.24
N LEU A 166 4.77 -13.43 25.00
CA LEU A 166 5.01 -14.47 24.01
C LEU A 166 6.50 -14.55 23.65
N ASN A 167 7.14 -13.44 23.31
CA ASN A 167 8.50 -13.49 22.77
C ASN A 167 9.61 -13.69 23.82
N GLY A 168 9.33 -13.46 25.11
CA GLY A 168 10.32 -13.57 26.19
C GLY A 168 9.85 -14.19 27.49
N GLY A 169 8.53 -14.27 27.75
CA GLY A 169 7.98 -14.77 29.03
C GLY A 169 7.97 -16.29 29.17
N TYR A 170 8.02 -17.03 28.05
CA TYR A 170 8.10 -18.48 28.02
C TYR A 170 9.43 -18.94 27.39
N PRO A 171 10.38 -19.48 28.16
CA PRO A 171 11.70 -19.89 27.65
C PRO A 171 11.61 -20.90 26.49
N GLN A 172 10.63 -21.81 26.52
CA GLN A 172 10.38 -22.78 25.46
C GLN A 172 9.95 -22.08 24.16
N LEU A 173 9.07 -21.08 24.23
CA LEU A 173 8.61 -20.32 23.07
C LEU A 173 9.74 -19.46 22.48
N ALA A 174 10.49 -18.78 23.34
CA ALA A 174 11.62 -17.95 22.95
C ALA A 174 12.74 -18.78 22.29
N GLY A 175 13.06 -19.95 22.85
CA GLY A 175 14.02 -20.90 22.29
C GLY A 175 13.58 -21.47 20.93
N TRP A 176 12.32 -21.88 20.82
CA TRP A 176 11.74 -22.36 19.56
C TRP A 176 11.75 -21.29 18.47
N LEU A 177 11.28 -20.06 18.76
CA LEU A 177 11.31 -18.94 17.82
C LEU A 177 12.73 -18.63 17.36
N ARG A 178 13.70 -18.56 18.27
CA ARG A 178 15.11 -18.30 17.94
C ARG A 178 15.67 -19.35 16.97
N ASN A 179 15.40 -20.63 17.22
CA ASN A 179 15.85 -21.72 16.34
C ASN A 179 15.18 -21.65 14.96
N ARG A 180 13.89 -21.30 14.90
CA ARG A 180 13.18 -21.14 13.62
C ARG A 180 13.60 -19.90 12.84
N MET A 181 13.91 -18.80 13.52
CA MET A 181 14.51 -17.62 12.87
C MET A 181 15.88 -17.94 12.28
N ARG A 182 16.68 -18.81 12.93
CA ARG A 182 17.96 -19.28 12.38
C ARG A 182 17.76 -20.12 11.11
N ALA A 183 16.81 -21.05 11.15
CA ALA A 183 16.44 -21.85 9.98
C ALA A 183 15.90 -20.98 8.83
N LEU A 184 15.14 -19.93 9.14
CA LEU A 184 14.64 -18.97 8.15
C LEU A 184 15.79 -18.19 7.49
N ALA A 185 16.75 -17.70 8.28
CA ALA A 185 17.92 -17.01 7.78
C ALA A 185 18.77 -17.91 6.87
N GLN A 186 18.97 -19.17 7.28
CA GLN A 186 19.69 -20.16 6.48
C GLN A 186 18.99 -20.45 5.15
N ARG A 187 17.67 -20.71 5.16
CA ARG A 187 16.88 -20.94 3.94
C ARG A 187 16.93 -19.75 2.99
N ALA A 188 16.86 -18.53 3.51
CA ALA A 188 17.00 -17.33 2.69
C ALA A 188 18.37 -17.25 2.00
N ALA A 189 19.44 -17.62 2.70
CA ALA A 189 20.79 -17.67 2.14
C ALA A 189 20.95 -18.79 1.08
N GLU A 190 20.38 -19.98 1.32
CA GLU A 190 20.40 -21.09 0.36
C GLU A 190 19.62 -20.78 -0.93
N THR A 191 18.57 -19.95 -0.83
CA THR A 191 17.75 -19.51 -1.97
C THR A 191 18.51 -18.55 -2.90
N ASP A 192 19.57 -17.90 -2.38
CA ASP A 192 20.39 -16.94 -3.11
C ASP A 192 21.88 -17.15 -2.81
N PRO A 193 22.48 -18.22 -3.36
CA PRO A 193 23.89 -18.53 -3.15
C PRO A 193 24.83 -17.44 -3.69
N SER A 194 24.34 -16.58 -4.59
CA SER A 194 25.10 -15.44 -5.14
C SER A 194 25.25 -14.27 -4.16
N GLY A 195 24.55 -14.28 -3.03
CA GLY A 195 24.66 -13.23 -2.01
C GLY A 195 24.05 -11.87 -2.41
N ASN A 196 23.09 -11.88 -3.34
CA ASN A 196 22.31 -10.72 -3.77
C ASN A 196 21.16 -10.35 -2.82
N SER A 197 21.07 -11.02 -1.68
CA SER A 197 20.07 -10.78 -0.66
C SER A 197 20.68 -10.91 0.74
N ARG A 198 20.07 -10.23 1.70
CA ARG A 198 20.51 -10.19 3.09
C ARG A 198 19.30 -10.34 4.00
N PHE A 199 19.27 -11.43 4.78
CA PHE A 199 18.34 -11.60 5.89
C PHE A 199 18.94 -10.95 7.14
N ILE A 200 18.18 -10.11 7.83
CA ILE A 200 18.68 -9.28 8.93
C ILE A 200 17.64 -9.25 10.05
N VAL A 201 18.03 -9.60 11.27
CA VAL A 201 17.20 -9.46 12.47
C VAL A 201 17.48 -8.10 13.11
N LEU A 202 16.47 -7.24 13.14
CA LEU A 202 16.53 -5.89 13.72
C LEU A 202 16.21 -5.88 15.21
N GLU A 203 15.24 -6.70 15.62
CA GLU A 203 14.80 -6.84 17.02
C GLU A 203 14.49 -8.31 17.29
N ASP A 204 14.98 -8.86 18.40
CA ASP A 204 14.53 -10.11 18.97
C ASP A 204 13.60 -9.80 20.14
N GLY A 205 12.35 -10.24 20.06
CA GLY A 205 11.26 -9.78 20.92
C GLY A 205 11.38 -10.01 22.43
N GLY A 206 12.54 -10.48 22.94
CA GLY A 206 12.79 -10.67 24.37
C GLY A 206 12.81 -9.38 25.19
N ALA A 207 13.17 -8.24 24.59
CA ALA A 207 13.12 -6.90 25.23
C ALA A 207 12.23 -5.89 24.47
N GLY A 208 11.79 -6.22 23.26
CA GLY A 208 11.07 -5.32 22.35
C GLY A 208 9.55 -5.39 22.47
N THR A 209 8.88 -4.30 22.12
CA THR A 209 7.39 -4.21 22.07
C THR A 209 6.79 -4.71 20.75
N ARG A 210 7.62 -5.14 19.79
CA ARG A 210 7.22 -5.45 18.40
C ARG A 210 7.47 -6.89 17.97
N GLY A 211 7.86 -7.76 18.90
CA GLY A 211 8.21 -9.15 18.60
C GLY A 211 9.53 -9.26 17.84
N TRP A 212 9.72 -10.35 17.09
CA TRP A 212 10.86 -10.51 16.18
C TRP A 212 10.66 -9.68 14.92
N VAL A 213 11.51 -8.69 14.71
CA VAL A 213 11.48 -7.87 13.50
C VAL A 213 12.66 -8.25 12.62
N ALA A 214 12.38 -8.78 11.43
CA ALA A 214 13.37 -9.13 10.44
C ALA A 214 13.15 -8.38 9.12
N ARG A 215 14.22 -8.28 8.34
CA ARG A 215 14.22 -7.64 7.04
C ARG A 215 15.00 -8.48 6.04
N ILE A 216 14.43 -8.67 4.86
CA ILE A 216 15.17 -9.16 3.70
C ILE A 216 15.41 -8.00 2.75
N LEU A 217 16.68 -7.72 2.48
CA LEU A 217 17.07 -6.78 1.45
C LEU A 217 17.48 -7.55 0.21
N VAL A 218 17.04 -7.09 -0.96
CA VAL A 218 17.47 -7.60 -2.26
C VAL A 218 18.27 -6.51 -2.95
N ASN A 219 19.41 -6.87 -3.54
CA ASN A 219 20.36 -5.95 -4.14
C ASN A 219 19.67 -5.02 -5.15
N PRO A 220 19.54 -3.71 -4.85
CA PRO A 220 18.82 -2.78 -5.70
C PRO A 220 19.57 -2.46 -7.00
N ALA A 221 20.82 -2.89 -7.16
CA ALA A 221 21.58 -2.75 -8.39
C ALA A 221 21.30 -3.86 -9.42
N LEU A 222 20.52 -4.89 -9.05
CA LEU A 222 20.11 -5.92 -10.01
C LEU A 222 19.18 -5.33 -11.08
N PRO A 223 19.29 -5.76 -12.34
CA PRO A 223 18.28 -5.46 -13.36
C PRO A 223 16.89 -5.90 -12.88
N ALA A 224 15.86 -5.10 -13.18
CA ALA A 224 14.50 -5.34 -12.68
C ALA A 224 14.00 -6.79 -12.87
N PRO A 225 14.19 -7.46 -14.04
CA PRO A 225 13.77 -8.85 -14.20
C PRO A 225 14.48 -9.82 -13.23
N ALA A 226 15.78 -9.63 -13.00
CA ALA A 226 16.56 -10.45 -12.08
C ALA A 226 16.16 -10.18 -10.62
N TRP A 227 15.89 -8.91 -10.29
CA TRP A 227 15.41 -8.52 -8.98
C TRP A 227 14.06 -9.16 -8.66
N PHE A 228 13.07 -9.05 -9.56
CA PHE A 228 11.73 -9.60 -9.35
C PHE A 228 11.73 -11.12 -9.26
N ALA A 229 12.56 -11.80 -10.06
CA ALA A 229 12.73 -13.25 -9.97
C ALA A 229 13.30 -13.68 -8.60
N LEU A 230 14.30 -12.97 -8.08
CA LEU A 230 14.88 -13.25 -6.76
C LEU A 230 13.90 -12.93 -5.63
N PHE A 231 13.22 -11.78 -5.72
CA PHE A 231 12.15 -11.39 -4.79
C PHE A 231 11.08 -12.47 -4.70
N GLN A 232 10.59 -12.98 -5.83
CA GLN A 232 9.54 -14.00 -5.86
C GLN A 232 9.99 -15.30 -5.18
N ARG A 233 11.22 -15.76 -5.42
CA ARG A 233 11.78 -16.95 -4.75
C ARG A 233 11.87 -16.76 -3.23
N LEU A 234 12.43 -15.65 -2.79
CA LEU A 234 12.57 -15.32 -1.37
C LEU A 234 11.21 -15.17 -0.70
N HIS A 235 10.26 -14.49 -1.36
CA HIS A 235 8.90 -14.32 -0.88
C HIS A 235 8.20 -15.67 -0.69
N ASN A 236 8.25 -16.56 -1.69
CA ASN A 236 7.64 -17.88 -1.60
C ASN A 236 8.24 -18.70 -0.45
N VAL A 237 9.57 -18.73 -0.31
CA VAL A 237 10.25 -19.43 0.79
C VAL A 237 9.86 -18.87 2.15
N LEU A 238 9.77 -17.54 2.28
CA LEU A 238 9.33 -16.87 3.50
C LEU A 238 7.88 -17.19 3.86
N VAL A 239 6.96 -17.10 2.90
CA VAL A 239 5.54 -17.42 3.11
C VAL A 239 5.41 -18.86 3.59
N MET A 240 6.06 -19.80 2.91
CA MET A 240 6.04 -21.22 3.31
C MET A 240 6.61 -21.44 4.71
N ALA A 241 7.70 -20.77 5.07
CA ALA A 241 8.30 -20.93 6.38
C ALA A 241 7.46 -20.29 7.51
N LEU A 242 6.94 -19.07 7.31
CA LEU A 242 6.04 -18.41 8.26
C LEU A 242 4.72 -19.17 8.42
N PHE A 243 4.28 -19.81 7.35
CA PHE A 243 3.13 -20.69 7.36
C PHE A 243 3.37 -21.95 8.22
N SER A 244 4.50 -22.65 8.05
CA SER A 244 4.85 -23.78 8.93
C SER A 244 4.97 -23.35 10.40
N LEU A 245 5.59 -22.18 10.65
CA LEU A 245 5.66 -21.55 11.97
C LEU A 245 4.28 -21.30 12.59
N LYS A 246 3.28 -20.87 11.80
CA LYS A 246 1.89 -20.68 12.25
C LYS A 246 1.31 -21.97 12.83
N LEU A 247 1.45 -23.09 12.12
CA LEU A 247 0.92 -24.38 12.55
C LEU A 247 1.62 -24.91 13.79
N GLU A 248 2.96 -24.85 13.79
CA GLU A 248 3.77 -25.29 14.92
C GLU A 248 3.45 -24.49 16.20
N LEU A 249 3.24 -23.17 16.05
CA LEU A 249 2.89 -22.28 17.16
C LEU A 249 1.54 -22.66 17.77
N TYR A 250 0.54 -23.01 16.95
CA TYR A 250 -0.75 -23.48 17.46
C TYR A 250 -0.59 -24.72 18.36
N GLY A 251 0.17 -25.72 17.90
CA GLY A 251 0.47 -26.91 18.69
C GLY A 251 1.27 -26.61 19.95
N LEU A 252 2.24 -25.70 19.85
CA LEU A 252 3.06 -25.26 20.98
C LEU A 252 2.21 -24.58 22.06
N LEU A 253 1.30 -23.69 21.69
CA LEU A 253 0.39 -23.03 22.64
C LEU A 253 -0.56 -24.04 23.32
N HIS A 254 -1.08 -25.03 22.58
CA HIS A 254 -1.88 -26.11 23.16
C HIS A 254 -1.10 -26.97 24.16
N ARG A 255 0.15 -27.29 23.86
CA ARG A 255 1.03 -28.05 24.75
C ARG A 255 1.41 -27.29 26.02
N LEU A 256 1.54 -25.97 25.91
CA LEU A 256 1.86 -25.07 27.01
C LEU A 256 0.62 -24.61 27.78
N ALA A 257 -0.58 -25.06 27.43
CA ALA A 257 -1.80 -24.71 28.14
C ALA A 257 -1.69 -25.13 29.61
N GLY A 258 -1.76 -24.14 30.52
CA GLY A 258 -1.61 -24.35 31.97
C GLY A 258 -0.17 -24.24 32.50
N ALA A 259 0.84 -24.00 31.66
CA ALA A 259 2.19 -23.69 32.11
C ALA A 259 2.30 -22.26 32.66
N ALA A 260 2.99 -22.07 33.78
CA ALA A 260 3.26 -20.75 34.34
C ALA A 260 4.43 -20.07 33.59
N PRO A 261 4.37 -18.74 33.35
CA PRO A 261 5.49 -18.00 32.80
C PRO A 261 6.68 -18.02 33.77
N ALA A 262 7.91 -17.95 33.24
CA ALA A 262 9.14 -18.12 34.03
C ALA A 262 9.37 -16.97 35.04
N ASP A 263 8.79 -15.80 34.79
CA ASP A 263 8.56 -14.68 35.71
C ASP A 263 7.47 -13.78 35.10
N SER A 264 6.61 -13.15 35.90
CA SER A 264 5.76 -12.06 35.36
C SER A 264 6.70 -10.92 34.95
N PRO A 265 6.61 -10.39 33.71
CA PRO A 265 7.40 -9.21 33.36
C PRO A 265 7.05 -8.13 34.37
N ALA A 266 8.05 -7.60 35.07
CA ALA A 266 7.86 -6.51 36.01
C ALA A 266 7.04 -5.42 35.31
N ALA A 267 5.89 -5.06 35.90
CA ALA A 267 5.25 -3.82 35.56
C ALA A 267 6.28 -2.74 35.86
N ASP A 268 6.75 -2.02 34.83
CA ASP A 268 7.42 -0.75 35.09
C ASP A 268 6.48 0.06 35.98
N ASP A 269 6.99 0.47 37.14
CA ASP A 269 6.31 1.29 38.12
C ASP A 269 5.55 2.43 37.41
N THR A 270 4.23 2.28 37.34
CA THR A 270 3.31 3.41 37.33
C THR A 270 3.37 4.05 38.72
N GLY A 271 4.47 4.69 39.07
CA GLY A 271 4.53 5.64 40.19
C GLY A 271 4.01 6.99 39.71
N GLY A 272 2.92 7.57 40.22
CA GLY A 272 1.91 7.13 41.18
C GLY A 272 0.72 8.10 41.03
N GLY A 273 -0.50 7.59 41.15
CA GLY A 273 -1.73 8.36 40.93
C GLY A 273 -2.27 9.07 42.18
N ALA A 274 -2.83 10.26 42.00
CA ALA A 274 -3.98 10.88 42.72
C ALA A 274 -4.04 12.38 42.35
N SER A 275 -5.15 13.08 42.11
CA SER A 275 -6.57 12.81 41.83
C SER A 275 -7.16 14.18 41.43
N ASP A 276 -8.05 14.16 40.43
CA ASP A 276 -9.05 15.18 40.04
C ASP A 276 -8.67 16.60 39.57
N GLY A 277 -9.16 16.91 38.35
CA GLY A 277 -9.71 18.22 38.02
C GLY A 277 -9.21 18.88 36.73
N GLY A 278 -9.97 18.75 35.63
CA GLY A 278 -10.06 19.83 34.62
C GLY A 278 -9.48 19.57 33.23
N ALA A 279 -10.36 19.16 32.32
CA ALA A 279 -10.50 19.53 30.91
C ALA A 279 -9.29 19.96 30.04
N SER A 280 -9.28 19.37 28.84
CA SER A 280 -8.99 19.94 27.51
C SER A 280 -7.58 19.78 26.89
N GLY A 281 -7.56 19.27 25.64
CA GLY A 281 -6.49 19.52 24.67
C GLY A 281 -5.86 18.30 23.97
N SER A 282 -6.64 17.30 23.50
CA SER A 282 -6.11 16.15 22.75
C SER A 282 -5.98 16.45 21.25
N GLY A 283 -4.75 16.73 20.81
CA GLY A 283 -4.35 16.68 19.41
C GLY A 283 -3.19 15.72 19.22
N GLY A 284 -3.31 14.83 18.22
CA GLY A 284 -2.18 14.30 17.47
C GLY A 284 -1.68 12.87 17.77
N ALA A 285 -2.03 11.97 16.85
CA ALA A 285 -1.19 10.93 16.24
C ALA A 285 -0.92 9.61 16.99
N GLY A 286 -1.67 8.57 16.59
CA GLY A 286 -1.29 7.17 16.64
C GLY A 286 -1.84 6.47 15.40
N VAL A 287 -1.01 6.31 14.36
CA VAL A 287 -1.38 5.65 13.10
C VAL A 287 -1.48 4.15 13.34
N GLY A 288 -2.71 3.66 13.45
CA GLY A 288 -3.09 2.27 13.30
C GLY A 288 -4.39 2.21 12.48
N SER A 289 -4.34 1.60 11.31
CA SER A 289 -5.54 1.35 10.49
C SER A 289 -5.21 0.28 9.44
N ARG A 290 -6.07 -0.67 9.06
CA ARG A 290 -7.21 -1.39 9.67
C ARG A 290 -7.73 -2.27 8.51
N GLU A 291 -7.37 -3.55 8.49
CA GLU A 291 -8.10 -4.59 7.71
C GLU A 291 -8.77 -5.56 8.70
N ALA A 292 -9.49 -4.97 9.66
CA ALA A 292 -10.22 -5.68 10.71
C ALA A 292 -11.54 -4.94 10.97
N ALA A 293 -12.34 -4.77 9.93
CA ALA A 293 -13.59 -4.01 9.99
C ALA A 293 -14.87 -4.87 9.98
N ASP A 294 -14.74 -6.18 10.12
CA ASP A 294 -15.79 -7.00 10.71
C ASP A 294 -15.18 -7.79 11.87
N TYR A 295 -16.00 -8.19 12.84
CA TYR A 295 -15.66 -8.86 14.11
C TYR A 295 -15.51 -7.93 15.33
N GLY A 296 -16.69 -7.65 15.93
CA GLY A 296 -17.01 -6.84 17.11
C GLY A 296 -15.96 -6.59 18.21
N ARG A 297 -15.93 -5.31 18.62
CA ARG A 297 -15.47 -4.68 19.88
C ARG A 297 -14.25 -5.34 20.57
N ASN A 298 -13.13 -4.59 20.64
CA ASN A 298 -11.87 -4.89 21.35
C ASN A 298 -10.92 -5.94 20.70
N GLY A 299 -10.78 -5.95 19.37
CA GLY A 299 -9.80 -6.81 18.69
C GLY A 299 -8.35 -6.30 18.85
N CYS A 300 -7.45 -7.18 19.29
CA CYS A 300 -6.03 -6.94 19.54
C CYS A 300 -5.15 -7.95 18.75
N ALA A 301 -3.88 -7.63 18.51
CA ALA A 301 -2.95 -8.49 17.78
C ALA A 301 -1.53 -8.44 18.35
N ALA A 302 -1.11 -9.52 19.00
CA ALA A 302 0.24 -9.68 19.51
C ALA A 302 1.17 -10.22 18.40
N VAL A 303 2.13 -9.40 17.98
CA VAL A 303 3.09 -9.74 16.91
C VAL A 303 4.16 -10.69 17.44
N LEU A 304 4.39 -11.81 16.74
CA LEU A 304 5.51 -12.72 16.99
C LEU A 304 6.67 -12.48 16.04
N VAL A 305 6.37 -12.45 14.73
CA VAL A 305 7.38 -12.26 13.68
C VAL A 305 6.85 -11.27 12.66
N GLU A 306 7.63 -10.25 12.34
CA GLU A 306 7.41 -9.34 11.24
C GLU A 306 8.62 -9.38 10.29
N VAL A 307 8.42 -9.81 9.06
CA VAL A 307 9.43 -9.80 8.00
C VAL A 307 9.07 -8.73 6.98
N THR A 308 10.02 -7.86 6.66
CA THR A 308 9.83 -6.79 5.65
C THR A 308 10.77 -6.97 4.47
N ILE A 309 10.26 -6.78 3.25
CA ILE A 309 11.04 -6.77 2.01
C ILE A 309 10.77 -5.44 1.29
N PRO A 310 11.72 -4.48 1.28
CA PRO A 310 11.56 -3.24 0.53
C PRO A 310 11.33 -3.48 -0.96
N ARG A 311 10.44 -2.72 -1.60
CA ARG A 311 10.14 -2.88 -3.03
C ARG A 311 11.31 -2.41 -3.91
N HIS A 312 11.43 -3.03 -5.09
CA HIS A 312 12.36 -2.60 -6.14
C HIS A 312 12.18 -1.12 -6.44
N GLY A 313 13.27 -0.40 -6.69
CA GLY A 313 13.17 0.98 -7.07
C GLY A 313 12.61 1.89 -5.96
N THR A 314 12.66 1.52 -4.69
CA THR A 314 12.41 2.45 -3.56
C THR A 314 13.72 3.03 -2.99
N LEU A 315 13.67 4.27 -2.51
CA LEU A 315 14.80 4.91 -1.81
C LEU A 315 15.17 4.14 -0.52
N ALA A 316 14.16 3.59 0.17
CA ALA A 316 14.36 2.79 1.37
C ALA A 316 15.23 1.55 1.10
N ALA A 317 14.99 0.84 -0.01
CA ALA A 317 15.81 -0.31 -0.42
C ALA A 317 17.27 0.08 -0.62
N GLN A 318 17.53 1.18 -1.34
CA GLN A 318 18.89 1.68 -1.62
C GLN A 318 19.64 2.10 -0.36
N GLN A 319 18.99 2.89 0.51
CA GLN A 319 19.55 3.35 1.78
C GLN A 319 19.92 2.18 2.69
N GLN A 320 19.01 1.22 2.81
CA GLN A 320 19.22 0.07 3.69
C GLN A 320 20.27 -0.87 3.12
N TRP A 321 20.24 -1.17 1.82
CA TRP A 321 21.25 -2.03 1.19
C TRP A 321 22.67 -1.50 1.44
N ARG A 322 22.92 -0.21 1.20
CA ARG A 322 24.23 0.42 1.46
C ARG A 322 24.64 0.27 2.93
N ARG A 323 23.75 0.59 3.87
CA ARG A 323 24.06 0.56 5.30
C ARG A 323 24.36 -0.85 5.82
N PHE A 324 23.77 -1.88 5.21
CA PHE A 324 24.02 -3.28 5.57
C PHE A 324 25.11 -3.95 4.73
N THR A 325 25.67 -3.24 3.74
CA THR A 325 26.84 -3.71 2.99
C THR A 325 28.09 -3.47 3.86
N GLY A 326 28.53 -4.51 4.58
CA GLY A 326 29.79 -4.49 5.35
C GLY A 326 29.66 -4.33 6.87
N ASP A 327 28.44 -4.17 7.41
CA ASP A 327 28.19 -4.04 8.86
C ASP A 327 27.07 -4.98 9.33
N LEU A 328 27.21 -6.27 8.99
CA LEU A 328 26.37 -7.35 9.50
C LEU A 328 27.24 -8.29 10.35
N ARG A 329 26.75 -8.63 11.53
CA ARG A 329 27.41 -9.56 12.46
C ARG A 329 26.54 -10.77 12.71
N LEU A 330 27.15 -11.92 12.90
CA LEU A 330 26.46 -13.13 13.32
C LEU A 330 26.46 -13.14 14.86
N GLU A 331 25.28 -12.93 15.46
CA GLU A 331 25.05 -13.01 16.90
C GLU A 331 24.09 -14.18 17.14
N ASP A 332 24.52 -15.18 17.91
CA ASP A 332 23.79 -16.44 18.14
C ASP A 332 23.36 -17.19 16.86
N GLY A 333 24.16 -17.06 15.80
CA GLY A 333 23.90 -17.63 14.48
C GLY A 333 22.84 -16.89 13.66
N LEU A 334 22.45 -15.68 14.07
CA LEU A 334 21.53 -14.80 13.34
C LEU A 334 22.27 -13.56 12.81
N PRO A 335 22.04 -13.16 11.55
CA PRO A 335 22.61 -11.93 11.03
C PRO A 335 21.90 -10.72 11.66
N ARG A 336 22.65 -9.90 12.37
CA ARG A 336 22.19 -8.67 13.03
C ARG A 336 22.98 -7.46 12.54
N PRO A 337 22.40 -6.25 12.64
CA PRO A 337 23.15 -5.03 12.40
C PRO A 337 24.37 -4.96 13.32
N GLY A 338 25.53 -4.64 12.77
CA GLY A 338 26.72 -4.34 13.55
C GLY A 338 26.62 -3.01 14.29
N THR A 339 27.65 -2.70 15.07
CA THR A 339 27.60 -1.56 16.01
C THR A 339 27.55 -0.21 15.29
N ALA A 340 28.21 -0.07 14.13
CA ALA A 340 28.20 1.19 13.39
C ALA A 340 26.79 1.55 12.88
N TYR A 341 26.04 0.56 12.41
CA TYR A 341 24.64 0.70 12.01
C TYR A 341 23.77 1.10 13.20
N ARG A 342 23.93 0.44 14.36
CA ARG A 342 23.12 0.72 15.55
C ARG A 342 23.30 2.17 16.01
N ILE A 343 24.55 2.66 16.05
CA ILE A 343 24.87 4.04 16.44
C ILE A 343 24.28 5.05 15.44
N THR A 344 24.56 4.87 14.14
CA THR A 344 24.06 5.78 13.09
C THR A 344 22.53 5.79 12.99
N SER A 345 21.87 4.65 13.21
CA SER A 345 20.42 4.52 13.23
C SER A 345 19.79 5.17 14.48
N ALA A 346 20.43 5.05 15.64
CA ALA A 346 20.02 5.73 16.86
C ALA A 346 20.14 7.26 16.71
N LEU A 347 21.27 7.77 16.22
CA LEU A 347 21.47 9.20 15.96
C LEU A 347 20.41 9.73 14.98
N ARG A 348 20.16 9.03 13.88
CA ARG A 348 19.12 9.41 12.92
C ARG A 348 17.71 9.46 13.54
N SER A 349 17.42 8.60 14.51
CA SER A 349 16.13 8.61 15.20
C SER A 349 15.98 9.85 16.08
N VAL A 350 17.07 10.27 16.74
CA VAL A 350 17.13 11.53 17.49
C VAL A 350 16.97 12.73 16.55
N ASP A 351 17.71 12.77 15.44
CA ASP A 351 17.61 13.86 14.45
C ASP A 351 16.21 13.99 13.84
N ALA A 352 15.60 12.87 13.47
CA ALA A 352 14.25 12.84 12.93
C ALA A 352 13.23 13.38 13.94
N LEU A 353 13.41 13.05 15.22
CA LEU A 353 12.59 13.59 16.29
C LEU A 353 12.80 15.10 16.44
N CYS A 354 14.05 15.58 16.46
CA CYS A 354 14.37 17.00 16.57
C CYS A 354 13.81 17.84 15.41
N ARG A 355 13.59 17.24 14.24
CA ARG A 355 13.07 17.92 13.03
C ARG A 355 11.56 17.73 12.80
N SER A 356 10.87 16.98 13.66
CA SER A 356 9.44 16.70 13.50
C SER A 356 8.54 17.83 14.04
N ALA A 357 7.44 18.12 13.33
CA ALA A 357 6.46 19.14 13.70
C ALA A 357 5.00 18.61 13.60
N PRO A 358 4.25 18.50 14.71
CA PRO A 358 4.71 18.60 16.10
C PRO A 358 5.50 17.34 16.52
N PRO A 359 6.49 17.48 17.41
CA PRO A 359 7.28 16.34 17.85
C PRO A 359 6.46 15.39 18.75
N PRO A 360 6.67 14.07 18.65
CA PRO A 360 5.99 13.10 19.50
C PRO A 360 6.33 13.35 20.97
N ARG A 361 5.29 13.68 21.77
CA ARG A 361 5.37 14.09 23.17
C ARG A 361 6.09 13.00 24.00
N ASN A 362 7.28 13.33 24.53
CA ASN A 362 8.09 12.58 25.52
C ASN A 362 9.07 11.49 25.04
N ALA A 363 9.27 11.26 23.74
CA ALA A 363 10.19 10.19 23.28
C ALA A 363 11.69 10.57 23.30
N ALA A 364 12.01 11.87 23.31
CA ALA A 364 13.39 12.36 23.15
C ALA A 364 14.35 11.85 24.25
N PRO A 365 14.00 11.89 25.55
CA PRO A 365 14.93 11.46 26.59
C PRO A 365 15.36 10.00 26.45
N ALA A 366 14.41 9.10 26.16
CA ALA A 366 14.68 7.68 25.99
C ALA A 366 15.58 7.38 24.77
N LEU A 367 15.41 8.12 23.66
CA LEU A 367 16.25 7.96 22.48
C LEU A 367 17.68 8.47 22.71
N ILE A 368 17.83 9.58 23.42
CA ILE A 368 19.15 10.13 23.78
C ILE A 368 19.87 9.20 24.75
N ALA A 369 19.20 8.71 25.79
CA ALA A 369 19.77 7.74 26.73
C ALA A 369 20.17 6.43 26.03
N LYS A 370 19.38 5.96 25.06
CA LYS A 370 19.73 4.80 24.22
C LYS A 370 20.99 5.06 23.39
N LEU A 371 21.11 6.24 22.77
CA LEU A 371 22.30 6.62 22.01
C LEU A 371 23.53 6.71 22.93
N HIS A 372 23.39 7.33 24.10
CA HIS A 372 24.43 7.39 25.12
C HIS A 372 24.90 5.99 25.53
N GLY A 373 23.98 5.07 25.85
CA GLY A 373 24.32 3.69 26.20
C GLY A 373 25.12 2.95 25.09
N LEU A 374 24.77 3.16 23.82
CA LEU A 374 25.51 2.58 22.69
C LEU A 374 26.93 3.15 22.55
N LEU A 375 27.16 4.40 22.97
CA LEU A 375 28.44 5.09 22.85
C LEU A 375 29.32 4.93 24.09
N ALA A 376 28.72 4.81 25.27
CA ALA A 376 29.42 4.68 26.54
C ALA A 376 29.94 3.26 26.78
N ASN A 377 29.28 2.23 26.22
CA ASN A 377 29.75 0.85 26.33
C ASN A 377 31.15 0.69 25.72
N GLN A 378 32.12 0.28 26.55
CA GLN A 378 33.52 0.15 26.16
C GLN A 378 33.87 -1.31 25.81
N ASP A 379 33.23 -1.85 24.79
CA ASP A 379 33.60 -3.16 24.23
C ASP A 379 34.33 -3.02 22.90
N GLN A 380 35.04 -4.09 22.50
CA GLN A 380 35.74 -4.17 21.22
C GLN A 380 34.78 -3.93 20.04
N ALA A 381 33.54 -4.42 20.17
CA ALA A 381 32.49 -4.27 19.18
C ALA A 381 32.19 -2.80 18.86
N THR A 382 32.10 -1.94 19.88
CA THR A 382 31.87 -0.50 19.78
C THR A 382 33.10 0.23 19.27
N ALA A 383 34.28 -0.14 19.75
CA ALA A 383 35.54 0.43 19.24
C ALA A 383 35.71 0.17 17.73
N ASP A 384 35.50 -1.05 17.27
CA ASP A 384 35.55 -1.43 15.85
C ASP A 384 34.48 -0.68 15.04
N GLY A 385 33.29 -0.52 15.60
CA GLY A 385 32.21 0.24 14.97
C GLY A 385 32.59 1.70 14.73
N ILE A 386 33.15 2.37 15.74
CA ILE A 386 33.62 3.76 15.63
C ILE A 386 34.82 3.87 14.69
N ALA A 387 35.77 2.93 14.74
CA ALA A 387 36.90 2.89 13.81
C ALA A 387 36.45 2.73 12.36
N ALA A 388 35.47 1.87 12.10
CA ALA A 388 34.86 1.70 10.78
C ALA A 388 34.16 2.97 10.29
N ILE A 389 33.52 3.75 11.18
CA ILE A 389 32.95 5.06 10.84
C ILE A 389 34.07 6.06 10.53
N ARG A 390 35.09 6.16 11.40
CA ARG A 390 36.23 7.06 11.22
C ARG A 390 36.96 6.81 9.90
N ALA A 391 37.13 5.55 9.51
CA ALA A 391 37.79 5.16 8.25
C ALA A 391 37.02 5.61 6.99
N ARG A 392 35.74 5.98 7.10
CA ARG A 392 34.97 6.55 5.98
C ARG A 392 35.23 8.04 5.75
N ILE A 393 35.88 8.72 6.70
CA ILE A 393 36.40 10.08 6.50
C ILE A 393 37.71 9.93 5.71
N ARG A 394 37.74 10.43 4.47
CA ARG A 394 38.95 10.34 3.63
C ARG A 394 40.11 11.07 4.30
N GLU A 395 41.31 10.52 4.11
CA GLU A 395 42.54 11.10 4.62
C GLU A 395 42.71 12.55 4.12
N GLY A 396 43.09 13.46 5.02
CA GLY A 396 43.31 14.88 4.71
C GLY A 396 42.05 15.76 4.65
N VAL A 397 40.83 15.22 4.78
CA VAL A 397 39.60 16.04 4.67
C VAL A 397 39.31 16.86 5.92
N ALA A 398 39.48 16.29 7.12
CA ALA A 398 39.18 16.98 8.39
C ALA A 398 40.18 16.64 9.52
N PRO A 399 41.51 16.78 9.29
CA PRO A 399 42.53 16.39 10.27
C PRO A 399 42.49 17.21 11.57
N LEU A 400 42.17 18.52 11.52
CA LEU A 400 42.12 19.37 12.72
C LEU A 400 40.93 19.01 13.61
N SER A 401 39.78 18.75 12.99
CA SER A 401 38.55 18.33 13.66
C SER A 401 38.73 16.99 14.34
N LEU A 402 39.32 16.00 13.66
CA LEU A 402 39.62 14.70 14.27
C LEU A 402 40.55 14.84 15.47
N LYS A 403 41.60 15.66 15.36
CA LYS A 403 42.51 15.93 16.47
C LYS A 403 41.83 16.65 17.65
N ALA A 404 40.95 17.60 17.36
CA ALA A 404 40.18 18.32 18.38
C ALA A 404 39.17 17.39 19.08
N ILE A 405 38.54 16.47 18.33
CA ILE A 405 37.68 15.42 18.90
C ILE A 405 38.49 14.53 19.84
N ASP A 406 39.65 14.03 19.41
CA ASP A 406 40.52 13.17 20.24
C ASP A 406 40.96 13.85 21.56
N GLY A 407 40.92 15.18 21.63
CA GLY A 407 41.25 15.98 22.82
C GLY A 407 40.11 16.23 23.80
N LEU A 408 38.87 15.79 23.53
CA LEU A 408 37.73 15.97 24.44
C LEU A 408 37.83 15.04 25.66
N GLY A 409 37.29 15.42 26.82
CA GLY A 409 37.41 14.61 28.05
C GLY A 409 36.47 13.39 28.12
N ASP A 410 35.33 13.42 27.42
CA ASP A 410 34.31 12.38 27.45
C ASP A 410 34.38 11.48 26.21
N ILE A 411 34.69 10.20 26.40
CA ILE A 411 34.85 9.21 25.32
C ILE A 411 33.55 8.99 24.53
N ALA A 412 32.37 9.00 25.17
CA ALA A 412 31.10 8.83 24.47
C ALA A 412 30.82 10.03 23.54
N VAL A 413 31.17 11.24 24.00
CA VAL A 413 31.11 12.47 23.20
C VAL A 413 32.13 12.44 22.06
N GLN A 414 33.37 12.00 22.30
CA GLN A 414 34.38 11.82 21.24
C GLN A 414 33.83 10.93 20.12
N ARG A 415 33.31 9.75 20.50
CA ARG A 415 32.74 8.76 19.57
C ARG A 415 31.58 9.34 18.78
N LEU A 416 30.68 10.08 19.43
CA LEU A 416 29.55 10.73 18.76
C LEU A 416 30.02 11.78 17.73
N PHE A 417 31.00 12.62 18.09
CA PHE A 417 31.50 13.62 17.15
C PHE A 417 32.22 13.03 15.95
N VAL A 418 32.86 11.85 16.07
CA VAL A 418 33.35 11.12 14.90
C VAL A 418 32.19 10.76 13.95
N VAL A 419 31.05 10.31 14.49
CA VAL A 419 29.87 9.98 13.68
C VAL A 419 29.27 11.22 13.03
N ILE A 420 29.10 12.31 13.79
CA ILE A 420 28.58 13.58 13.27
C ILE A 420 29.51 14.13 12.18
N LEU A 421 30.82 14.17 12.44
CA LEU A 421 31.81 14.65 11.46
C LEU A 421 31.78 13.82 10.18
N GLU A 422 31.65 12.50 10.26
CA GLU A 422 31.53 11.64 9.08
C GLU A 422 30.27 11.96 8.26
N GLN A 423 29.13 12.15 8.92
CA GLN A 423 27.87 12.52 8.25
C GLN A 423 27.96 13.89 7.57
N LEU A 424 28.61 14.86 8.21
CA LEU A 424 28.84 16.20 7.63
C LEU A 424 29.81 16.12 6.44
N CYS A 425 30.93 15.41 6.57
CA CYS A 425 31.91 15.22 5.49
C CYS A 425 31.27 14.58 4.24
N GLN A 426 30.42 13.56 4.43
CA GLN A 426 29.70 12.92 3.32
C GLN A 426 28.57 13.79 2.78
N GLY A 427 27.73 14.35 3.66
CA GLY A 427 26.54 15.10 3.26
C GLY A 427 26.84 16.38 2.51
N TYR A 428 27.92 17.07 2.87
CA TYR A 428 28.36 18.31 2.22
C TYR A 428 29.46 18.11 1.17
N GLY A 429 29.84 16.86 0.88
CA GLY A 429 30.82 16.55 -0.17
C GLY A 429 32.21 17.16 0.07
N LEU A 430 32.65 17.26 1.33
CA LEU A 430 33.93 17.91 1.68
C LEU A 430 35.13 17.22 1.03
N ALA A 431 35.02 15.93 0.74
CA ALA A 431 36.04 15.18 0.02
C ALA A 431 36.26 15.63 -1.44
N THR A 432 35.34 16.40 -2.02
CA THR A 432 35.40 16.91 -3.40
C THR A 432 35.65 18.41 -3.49
N ASP A 433 35.54 19.15 -2.39
CA ASP A 433 35.78 20.60 -2.34
C ASP A 433 36.82 20.90 -1.25
N LYS A 434 38.10 20.87 -1.63
CA LYS A 434 39.24 21.02 -0.71
C LYS A 434 39.24 22.36 0.03
N ALA A 435 38.80 23.44 -0.63
CA ALA A 435 38.77 24.77 -0.04
C ALA A 435 37.68 24.87 1.04
N LEU A 436 36.47 24.38 0.74
CA LEU A 436 35.41 24.26 1.74
C LEU A 436 35.81 23.31 2.88
N ALA A 437 36.43 22.17 2.58
CA ALA A 437 36.89 21.22 3.59
C ALA A 437 37.89 21.86 4.57
N THR A 438 38.86 22.63 4.06
CA THR A 438 39.85 23.33 4.88
C THR A 438 39.20 24.39 5.76
N ALA A 439 38.30 25.21 5.20
CA ALA A 439 37.57 26.23 5.96
C ALA A 439 36.67 25.62 7.04
N PHE A 440 35.95 24.55 6.69
CA PHE A 440 35.10 23.80 7.61
C PHE A 440 35.92 23.15 8.72
N ASP A 441 37.05 22.49 8.40
CA ASP A 441 37.87 21.77 9.36
C ASP A 441 38.42 22.69 10.46
N GLY A 442 38.97 23.84 10.07
CA GLY A 442 39.45 24.85 11.02
C GLY A 442 38.32 25.44 11.87
N TRP A 443 37.17 25.73 11.26
CA TRP A 443 36.01 26.29 11.95
C TRP A 443 35.40 25.30 12.95
N PHE A 444 35.15 24.05 12.54
CA PHE A 444 34.55 23.02 13.38
C PHE A 444 35.46 22.68 14.56
N ALA A 445 36.76 22.50 14.32
CA ALA A 445 37.76 22.26 15.35
C ALA A 445 37.77 23.36 16.44
N ALA A 446 37.60 24.62 16.04
CA ALA A 446 37.56 25.75 16.97
C ALA A 446 36.28 25.83 17.83
N LYS A 447 35.18 25.20 17.39
CA LYS A 447 33.89 25.21 18.12
C LYS A 447 33.74 24.03 19.09
N LEU A 448 34.46 22.93 18.86
CA LEU A 448 34.36 21.72 19.68
C LEU A 448 34.62 21.95 21.19
N PRO A 449 35.62 22.74 21.64
CA PRO A 449 35.84 22.95 23.08
C PRO A 449 34.66 23.60 23.81
N GLY A 450 33.85 24.38 23.12
CA GLY A 450 32.67 25.09 23.66
C GLY A 450 31.33 24.51 23.18
N TYR A 451 31.28 23.22 22.82
CA TYR A 451 30.11 22.63 22.17
C TYR A 451 28.81 22.76 22.96
N ALA A 452 28.88 22.69 24.29
CA ALA A 452 27.71 22.75 25.17
C ALA A 452 27.02 24.14 25.13
N ASP A 453 27.80 25.21 25.01
CA ASP A 453 27.27 26.58 24.97
C ASP A 453 26.62 26.92 23.63
N LEU A 454 27.03 26.23 22.56
CA LEU A 454 26.53 26.41 21.20
C LEU A 454 25.38 25.45 20.85
N ALA A 455 25.09 24.48 21.73
CA ALA A 455 24.11 23.45 21.47
C ALA A 455 22.69 24.04 21.34
N SER A 456 22.05 23.79 20.20
CA SER A 456 20.70 24.31 19.92
C SER A 456 19.72 23.17 19.68
N LEU A 457 19.01 22.76 20.74
CA LEU A 457 17.92 21.79 20.66
C LEU A 457 16.56 22.50 20.49
N PRO A 458 15.60 21.90 19.77
CA PRO A 458 14.24 22.43 19.68
C PRO A 458 13.59 22.60 21.05
N ALA A 459 12.81 23.67 21.24
CA ALA A 459 12.21 24.00 22.54
C ALA A 459 11.38 22.86 23.15
N THR A 460 10.68 22.10 22.32
CA THR A 460 9.91 20.92 22.69
C THR A 460 10.76 19.76 23.21
N VAL A 461 11.93 19.53 22.60
CA VAL A 461 12.91 18.53 23.04
C VAL A 461 13.53 18.96 24.37
N SER A 462 13.92 20.23 24.47
CA SER A 462 14.46 20.81 25.71
C SER A 462 13.46 20.72 26.87
N ALA A 463 12.17 20.96 26.61
CA ALA A 463 11.12 20.79 27.62
C ALA A 463 10.95 19.33 28.08
N ALA A 464 11.01 18.36 27.15
CA ALA A 464 10.94 16.94 27.48
C ALA A 464 12.15 16.46 28.30
N ILE A 465 13.35 16.94 27.96
CA ILE A 465 14.59 16.68 28.72
C ILE A 465 14.47 17.26 30.13
N LYS A 466 13.99 18.51 30.26
CA LYS A 466 13.76 19.13 31.56
C LYS A 466 12.80 18.31 32.42
N ALA A 467 11.68 17.86 31.84
CA ALA A 467 10.72 17.02 32.55
C ALA A 467 11.30 15.66 32.98
N ALA A 468 12.19 15.05 32.19
CA ALA A 468 12.90 13.83 32.58
C ALA A 468 13.92 14.07 33.70
N LYS A 469 14.63 15.21 33.65
CA LYS A 469 15.55 15.65 34.70
C LYS A 469 14.83 15.89 36.03
N ASP A 470 13.68 16.56 36.00
CA ASP A 470 12.86 16.83 37.19
C ASP A 470 12.34 15.53 37.84
N LYS A 471 12.22 14.44 37.07
CA LYS A 471 11.86 13.09 37.53
C LYS A 471 13.04 12.22 37.98
N GLY A 472 14.27 12.74 37.93
CA GLY A 472 15.49 11.99 38.30
C GLY A 472 15.93 10.92 37.30
N ALA A 473 15.36 10.88 36.09
CA ALA A 473 15.65 9.87 35.07
C ALA A 473 16.66 10.35 34.01
N TRP A 474 17.59 11.26 34.37
CA TRP A 474 18.52 11.91 33.45
C TRP A 474 19.93 12.00 34.03
N SER A 475 20.93 11.44 33.35
CA SER A 475 22.33 11.45 33.80
C SER A 475 23.16 12.59 33.18
N ASP A 476 24.32 12.88 33.76
CA ASP A 476 25.28 13.86 33.21
C ASP A 476 25.80 13.44 31.82
N GLY A 477 25.97 12.13 31.59
CA GLY A 477 26.34 11.60 30.27
C GLY A 477 25.23 11.81 29.23
N ASP A 478 23.95 11.64 29.62
CA ASP A 478 22.82 11.94 28.72
C ASP A 478 22.78 13.43 28.37
N ALA A 479 23.12 14.31 29.32
CA ALA A 479 23.20 15.75 29.10
C ALA A 479 24.35 16.13 28.14
N ALA A 480 25.51 15.49 28.27
CA ALA A 480 26.65 15.69 27.37
C ALA A 480 26.32 15.24 25.94
N ILE A 481 25.69 14.07 25.78
CA ILE A 481 25.23 13.57 24.47
C ILE A 481 24.15 14.47 23.87
N ALA A 482 23.18 14.93 24.66
CA ALA A 482 22.17 15.88 24.18
C ALA A 482 22.79 17.18 23.67
N SER A 483 23.80 17.69 24.37
CA SER A 483 24.54 18.89 23.98
C SER A 483 25.36 18.67 22.70
N ALA A 484 26.00 17.52 22.55
CA ALA A 484 26.73 17.16 21.33
C ALA A 484 25.80 17.02 20.11
N VAL A 485 24.61 16.41 20.28
CA VAL A 485 23.57 16.38 19.25
C VAL A 485 23.11 17.81 18.90
N GLY A 486 22.90 18.66 19.92
CA GLY A 486 22.54 20.06 19.72
C GLY A 486 23.59 20.85 18.96
N LEU A 487 24.89 20.61 19.18
CA LEU A 487 25.96 21.18 18.38
C LEU A 487 25.89 20.67 16.94
N GLY A 488 25.68 19.37 16.72
CA GLY A 488 25.52 18.79 15.39
C GLY A 488 24.41 19.48 14.58
N LEU A 489 23.23 19.67 15.18
CA LEU A 489 22.12 20.40 14.55
C LEU A 489 22.47 21.85 14.21
N TRP A 490 23.17 22.54 15.12
CA TRP A 490 23.63 23.91 14.90
C TRP A 490 24.65 24.00 13.76
N VAL A 491 25.60 23.05 13.70
CA VAL A 491 26.57 22.95 12.60
C VAL A 491 25.89 22.69 11.28
N SER A 492 24.94 21.75 11.21
CA SER A 492 24.19 21.50 9.98
C SER A 492 23.42 22.75 9.54
N ALA A 493 22.81 23.51 10.46
CA ALA A 493 22.14 24.77 10.12
C ALA A 493 23.11 25.84 9.59
N ALA A 494 24.30 25.96 10.17
CA ALA A 494 25.35 26.86 9.68
C ALA A 494 25.85 26.47 8.28
N MET A 495 25.97 25.17 8.02
CA MET A 495 26.31 24.63 6.70
C MET A 495 25.20 24.86 5.67
N GLU A 496 23.93 24.64 6.00
CA GLU A 496 22.82 24.98 5.09
C GLU A 496 22.81 26.48 4.75
N SER A 497 23.02 27.36 5.75
CA SER A 497 23.13 28.80 5.49
C SER A 497 24.35 29.17 4.62
N HIS A 498 25.48 28.49 4.81
CA HIS A 498 26.64 28.62 3.93
C HIS A 498 26.28 28.28 2.48
N LEU A 499 25.60 27.16 2.27
CA LEU A 499 25.23 26.68 0.94
C LEU A 499 24.27 27.62 0.23
N GLU A 500 23.27 28.16 0.94
CA GLU A 500 22.37 29.19 0.42
C GLU A 500 23.14 30.43 -0.04
N LYS A 501 24.07 30.93 0.79
CA LYS A 501 24.91 32.10 0.46
C LYS A 501 25.86 31.81 -0.70
N ARG A 502 26.43 30.62 -0.77
CA ARG A 502 27.28 30.18 -1.88
C ARG A 502 26.48 30.09 -3.18
N ALA A 503 25.29 29.50 -3.14
CA ALA A 503 24.42 29.42 -4.31
C ALA A 503 24.03 30.83 -4.80
N ALA A 504 23.66 31.73 -3.88
CA ALA A 504 23.38 33.13 -4.20
C ALA A 504 24.62 33.85 -4.76
N PHE A 505 25.81 33.63 -4.20
CA PHE A 505 27.06 34.21 -4.72
C PHE A 505 27.33 33.76 -6.16
N LEU A 506 27.24 32.46 -6.45
CA LEU A 506 27.43 31.91 -7.80
C LEU A 506 26.36 32.40 -8.78
N ARG A 507 25.11 32.59 -8.32
CA ARG A 507 23.99 33.15 -9.09
C ARG A 507 24.05 34.66 -9.29
N ASN A 508 24.72 35.40 -8.41
CA ASN A 508 24.86 36.85 -8.57
C ASN A 508 26.09 37.17 -9.44
N GLY A 509 27.12 36.31 -9.41
CA GLY A 509 28.24 36.34 -10.36
C GLY A 509 27.90 35.78 -11.75
N PHE A 510 26.61 35.72 -12.12
CA PHE A 510 26.11 35.00 -13.30
C PHE A 510 26.40 35.68 -14.64
N GLU A 511 26.79 36.95 -14.68
CA GLU A 511 27.26 37.53 -15.95
C GLU A 511 28.59 36.87 -16.37
N ASP A 512 29.58 36.83 -15.47
CA ASP A 512 30.87 36.18 -15.72
C ASP A 512 30.75 34.64 -15.72
N SER A 513 29.98 34.09 -14.78
CA SER A 513 29.77 32.64 -14.66
C SER A 513 28.89 32.10 -15.77
N GLY A 514 27.87 32.84 -16.21
CA GLY A 514 27.00 32.48 -17.31
C GLY A 514 27.70 32.58 -18.66
N ALA A 515 28.56 33.59 -18.88
CA ALA A 515 29.43 33.65 -20.05
C ALA A 515 30.41 32.48 -20.09
N LEU A 516 31.03 32.14 -18.96
CA LEU A 516 31.90 30.98 -18.83
C LEU A 516 31.12 29.66 -19.04
N LEU A 517 29.96 29.48 -18.41
CA LEU A 517 29.13 28.27 -18.57
C LEU A 517 28.63 28.12 -20.00
N ASN A 518 28.20 29.21 -20.64
CA ASN A 518 27.86 29.24 -22.05
C ASN A 518 29.09 28.86 -22.87
N HIS A 519 30.27 29.43 -22.61
CA HIS A 519 31.49 29.05 -23.33
C HIS A 519 31.84 27.57 -23.18
N LEU A 520 31.80 27.04 -21.94
CA LEU A 520 32.07 25.64 -21.59
C LEU A 520 31.08 24.67 -22.23
N THR A 521 29.83 25.10 -22.41
CA THR A 521 28.75 24.27 -22.96
C THR A 521 28.50 24.50 -24.45
N SER A 522 28.96 25.63 -24.98
CA SER A 522 29.03 25.99 -26.40
C SER A 522 30.38 25.63 -27.00
N LEU A 523 31.27 24.99 -26.25
CA LEU A 523 32.48 24.40 -26.81
C LEU A 523 32.02 23.56 -28.01
N PRO A 524 32.46 23.88 -29.24
CA PRO A 524 32.18 22.99 -30.36
C PRO A 524 32.75 21.62 -29.97
N SER A 525 32.07 20.55 -30.37
CA SER A 525 32.56 19.18 -30.20
C SER A 525 34.07 19.16 -30.47
N LEU A 526 34.84 18.47 -29.63
CA LEU A 526 36.30 18.31 -29.76
C LEU A 526 36.76 17.98 -31.19
N ALA A 527 35.84 17.54 -32.06
CA ALA A 527 35.88 17.56 -33.52
C ALA A 527 36.48 18.80 -34.19
N ALA A 528 36.32 20.01 -33.66
CA ALA A 528 36.91 21.22 -34.24
C ALA A 528 38.37 21.43 -33.78
N ALA A 529 38.74 20.83 -32.64
CA ALA A 529 40.12 20.78 -32.17
C ALA A 529 40.88 19.54 -32.72
N LEU A 530 40.15 18.46 -33.06
CA LEU A 530 40.64 17.16 -33.53
C LEU A 530 39.57 16.46 -34.40
N ASN A 531 39.36 16.89 -35.64
CA ASN A 531 38.59 16.27 -36.74
C ASN A 531 37.67 15.03 -36.46
N GLY A 532 36.49 15.22 -35.86
CA GLY A 532 35.41 14.19 -35.74
C GLY A 532 34.40 14.39 -34.59
N PRO A 533 33.06 14.29 -34.81
CA PRO A 533 32.03 14.70 -33.85
C PRO A 533 31.96 13.73 -32.67
N GLY A 534 32.13 14.18 -31.42
CA GLY A 534 32.01 13.21 -30.34
C GLY A 534 32.17 13.62 -28.88
N ILE A 535 32.21 14.88 -28.45
CA ILE A 535 32.16 15.19 -27.01
C ILE A 535 31.02 16.15 -26.71
N GLN A 536 30.12 15.74 -25.81
CA GLN A 536 28.97 16.52 -25.38
C GLN A 536 29.10 16.93 -23.91
N PRO A 537 29.22 18.23 -23.59
CA PRO A 537 29.15 18.71 -22.21
C PRO A 537 27.71 18.62 -21.69
N VAL A 538 27.53 18.15 -20.46
CA VAL A 538 26.23 18.05 -19.78
C VAL A 538 26.35 18.52 -18.33
N ILE A 539 25.54 19.51 -17.93
CA ILE A 539 25.43 19.94 -16.54
C ILE A 539 24.65 18.89 -15.75
N GLN A 540 25.20 18.43 -14.63
CA GLN A 540 24.60 17.38 -13.80
C GLN A 540 24.55 17.75 -12.30
N GLY A 541 23.92 16.89 -11.51
CA GLY A 541 23.89 17.00 -10.05
C GLY A 541 22.99 18.13 -9.53
N PRO A 542 23.33 18.75 -8.38
CA PRO A 542 22.47 19.73 -7.72
C PRO A 542 22.17 20.97 -8.58
N TRP A 543 23.12 21.41 -9.42
CA TRP A 543 22.90 22.55 -10.32
C TRP A 543 21.93 22.21 -11.45
N ALA A 544 21.99 21.00 -12.00
CA ALA A 544 20.99 20.52 -12.96
C ALA A 544 19.58 20.47 -12.34
N ALA A 545 19.46 20.01 -11.09
CA ALA A 545 18.20 20.02 -10.35
C ALA A 545 17.65 21.43 -10.17
N ALA A 546 18.51 22.41 -9.85
CA ALA A 546 18.09 23.80 -9.74
C ALA A 546 17.56 24.36 -11.07
N LEU A 547 18.30 24.15 -12.17
CA LEU A 547 17.87 24.60 -13.51
C LEU A 547 16.56 23.96 -13.96
N GLN A 548 16.35 22.66 -13.69
CA GLN A 548 15.10 21.97 -13.98
C GLN A 548 13.92 22.56 -13.19
N LEU A 549 14.12 22.87 -11.90
CA LEU A 549 13.11 23.50 -11.06
C LEU A 549 12.82 24.94 -11.48
N GLU A 550 13.82 25.73 -11.83
CA GLU A 550 13.63 27.10 -12.34
C GLU A 550 12.75 27.14 -13.59
N GLN A 551 12.98 26.22 -14.52
CA GLN A 551 12.23 26.17 -15.76
C GLN A 551 10.75 25.81 -15.54
N GLY A 552 10.46 24.90 -14.60
CA GLY A 552 9.11 24.37 -14.41
C GLY A 552 8.33 24.88 -13.20
N LEU A 553 9.02 25.50 -12.24
CA LEU A 553 8.51 25.93 -10.92
C LEU A 553 9.29 27.16 -10.41
N PRO A 554 9.08 28.37 -10.99
CA PRO A 554 9.76 29.58 -10.55
C PRO A 554 9.52 29.85 -9.05
N GLY A 555 10.59 30.09 -8.29
CA GLY A 555 10.58 30.31 -6.84
C GLY A 555 11.01 29.09 -6.00
N GLN A 556 11.20 27.91 -6.60
CA GLN A 556 11.67 26.69 -5.90
C GLN A 556 13.14 26.34 -6.15
N GLU A 557 13.88 27.19 -6.84
CA GLU A 557 15.28 27.00 -7.23
C GLU A 557 16.26 26.80 -6.06
N HIS A 558 15.93 27.37 -4.91
CA HIS A 558 16.70 27.27 -3.66
C HIS A 558 16.70 25.85 -3.08
N ALA A 559 15.71 25.02 -3.43
CA ALA A 559 15.60 23.67 -2.89
C ALA A 559 16.70 22.72 -3.39
N ALA A 560 17.42 23.07 -4.47
CA ALA A 560 18.39 22.20 -5.14
C ALA A 560 19.84 22.72 -5.15
N ALA A 561 20.06 24.04 -5.08
CA ALA A 561 21.37 24.63 -5.31
C ALA A 561 22.24 24.67 -4.04
N ALA A 562 23.28 23.82 -3.99
CA ALA A 562 24.21 23.72 -2.86
C ALA A 562 25.62 23.24 -3.27
N ALA A 563 25.95 23.19 -4.55
CA ALA A 563 27.19 22.59 -5.03
C ALA A 563 27.79 23.39 -6.19
N PRO A 564 29.10 23.30 -6.42
CA PRO A 564 29.71 23.82 -7.65
C PRO A 564 29.02 23.21 -8.89
N VAL A 565 29.08 23.93 -10.02
CA VAL A 565 28.51 23.42 -11.27
C VAL A 565 29.32 22.20 -11.70
N ALA A 566 28.67 21.04 -11.76
CA ALA A 566 29.30 19.81 -12.25
C ALA A 566 28.99 19.63 -13.74
N ILE A 567 30.04 19.61 -14.56
CA ILE A 567 29.95 19.41 -16.01
C ILE A 567 30.57 18.06 -16.35
N LEU A 568 29.79 17.24 -17.04
CA LEU A 568 30.21 15.94 -17.55
C LEU A 568 30.51 16.05 -19.03
N LEU A 569 31.74 15.75 -19.44
CA LEU A 569 32.15 15.65 -20.84
C LEU A 569 31.91 14.20 -21.30
N GLN A 570 30.83 13.98 -22.06
CA GLN A 570 30.45 12.66 -22.57
C GLN A 570 31.13 12.39 -23.91
N ASP A 571 31.98 11.37 -23.98
CA ASP A 571 32.66 10.95 -25.21
C ASP A 571 31.83 9.92 -26.00
N GLY A 572 31.35 10.33 -27.17
CA GLY A 572 30.60 9.54 -28.14
C GLY A 572 31.46 8.56 -28.94
N GLU A 573 32.79 8.67 -28.89
CA GLU A 573 33.69 7.65 -29.46
C GLU A 573 34.25 6.75 -28.35
N PRO A 574 34.01 5.42 -28.41
CA PRO A 574 34.56 4.51 -27.41
C PRO A 574 36.10 4.41 -27.56
N GLY A 575 36.83 4.70 -26.48
CA GLY A 575 38.26 4.34 -26.35
C GLY A 575 39.26 5.48 -26.27
N ARG A 576 38.86 6.76 -26.27
CA ARG A 576 39.81 7.87 -26.03
C ARG A 576 40.20 7.94 -24.54
N PRO A 577 41.47 8.25 -24.21
CA PRO A 577 41.88 8.44 -22.83
C PRO A 577 41.19 9.68 -22.22
N PRO A 578 40.58 9.57 -21.03
CA PRO A 578 39.96 10.70 -20.33
C PRO A 578 40.90 11.91 -20.14
N ASP A 579 42.19 11.65 -19.92
CA ASP A 579 43.20 12.69 -19.71
C ASP A 579 43.47 13.55 -20.94
N ASP A 580 43.35 13.01 -22.14
CA ASP A 580 43.56 13.75 -23.38
C ASP A 580 42.43 14.77 -23.58
N ILE A 581 41.20 14.35 -23.28
CA ILE A 581 40.00 15.19 -23.33
C ILE A 581 40.10 16.32 -22.30
N LEU A 582 40.51 16.00 -21.06
CA LEU A 582 40.71 17.00 -20.02
C LEU A 582 41.85 17.97 -20.38
N THR A 583 42.93 17.50 -21.00
CA THR A 583 44.03 18.38 -21.43
C THR A 583 43.58 19.35 -22.51
N ALA A 584 42.84 18.88 -23.51
CA ALA A 584 42.31 19.73 -24.57
C ALA A 584 41.27 20.75 -24.03
N ALA A 585 40.40 20.32 -23.11
CA ALA A 585 39.47 21.22 -22.45
C ALA A 585 40.20 22.28 -21.61
N ALA A 586 41.27 21.91 -20.89
CA ALA A 586 42.04 22.82 -20.08
C ALA A 586 42.63 23.98 -20.89
N SER A 587 43.27 23.68 -22.03
CA SER A 587 43.86 24.72 -22.89
C SER A 587 42.82 25.73 -23.39
N GLN A 588 41.64 25.26 -23.79
CA GLN A 588 40.57 26.16 -24.26
C GLN A 588 40.02 27.04 -23.13
N ILE A 589 39.89 26.48 -21.94
CA ILE A 589 39.45 27.22 -20.76
C ILE A 589 40.49 28.28 -20.40
N GLU A 590 41.78 27.94 -20.35
CA GLU A 590 42.86 28.88 -20.08
C GLU A 590 42.90 30.04 -21.08
N ASP A 591 42.75 29.76 -22.37
CA ASP A 591 42.68 30.78 -23.43
C ASP A 591 41.47 31.72 -23.22
N TRP A 592 40.31 31.17 -22.87
CA TRP A 592 39.11 31.96 -22.60
C TRP A 592 39.28 32.85 -21.37
N LEU A 593 39.80 32.29 -20.27
CA LEU A 593 40.05 32.98 -19.01
C LEU A 593 41.02 34.16 -19.21
N ALA A 594 42.07 33.96 -20.00
CA ALA A 594 43.04 35.00 -20.34
C ALA A 594 42.41 36.12 -21.19
N THR A 595 41.58 35.76 -22.17
CA THR A 595 40.94 36.72 -23.08
C THR A 595 39.92 37.61 -22.38
N HIS A 596 39.15 37.05 -21.43
CA HIS A 596 38.05 37.76 -20.75
C HIS A 596 38.47 38.44 -19.45
N ARG A 597 39.76 38.39 -19.06
CA ARG A 597 40.28 38.92 -17.77
C ARG A 597 39.41 38.50 -16.58
N SER A 598 39.03 37.23 -16.57
CA SER A 598 38.06 36.73 -15.61
C SER A 598 38.65 36.59 -14.20
N ASN A 599 37.79 36.61 -13.17
CA ASN A 599 38.19 36.36 -11.78
C ASN A 599 38.31 34.85 -11.45
N PHE A 600 38.57 33.99 -12.43
CA PHE A 600 38.71 32.55 -12.21
C PHE A 600 40.12 32.05 -12.51
N THR A 601 40.49 30.97 -11.83
CA THR A 601 41.71 30.20 -12.06
C THR A 601 41.34 28.76 -12.37
N LEU A 602 42.02 28.16 -13.34
CA LEU A 602 41.88 26.75 -13.65
C LEU A 602 42.93 25.97 -12.86
N THR A 603 42.49 24.90 -12.20
CA THR A 603 43.35 23.94 -11.52
C THR A 603 43.04 22.54 -12.02
N ARG A 604 44.06 21.71 -12.14
CA ARG A 604 43.92 20.29 -12.49
C ARG A 604 44.25 19.44 -11.26
N ASP A 605 43.33 18.56 -10.89
CA ASP A 605 43.45 17.69 -9.73
C ASP A 605 43.12 16.25 -10.14
N GLY A 606 44.13 15.51 -10.60
CA GLY A 606 43.94 14.17 -11.17
C GLY A 606 43.03 14.18 -12.41
N GLY A 607 42.09 13.22 -12.47
CA GLY A 607 41.14 13.03 -13.57
C GLY A 607 39.97 14.05 -13.61
N GLN A 608 40.19 15.27 -13.12
CA GLN A 608 39.18 16.34 -13.08
C GLN A 608 39.84 17.72 -13.26
N LEU A 609 39.12 18.64 -13.91
CA LEU A 609 39.44 20.07 -13.93
C LEU A 609 38.52 20.84 -12.97
N THR A 610 39.08 21.83 -12.29
CA THR A 610 38.37 22.64 -11.30
C THR A 610 38.60 24.12 -11.59
N ILE A 611 37.51 24.87 -11.74
CA ILE A 611 37.53 26.31 -11.93
C ILE A 611 37.21 26.97 -10.59
N VAL A 612 38.16 27.74 -10.06
CA VAL A 612 38.13 28.35 -8.73
C VAL A 612 38.10 29.86 -8.85
N TRP A 613 37.34 30.54 -7.99
CA TRP A 613 37.39 31.99 -7.89
C TRP A 613 38.78 32.45 -7.43
N HIS A 614 39.25 33.60 -7.93
CA HIS A 614 40.58 34.12 -7.59
C HIS A 614 40.63 34.61 -6.14
N ASP A 615 39.63 35.36 -5.72
CA ASP A 615 39.57 35.99 -4.39
C ASP A 615 38.71 35.20 -3.41
N GLU A 616 39.04 35.32 -2.12
CA GLU A 616 38.19 34.79 -1.06
C GLU A 616 36.86 35.56 -0.98
N ALA A 617 35.77 34.82 -0.85
CA ALA A 617 34.44 35.37 -0.64
C ALA A 617 33.91 34.99 0.75
N ASP A 618 33.16 35.90 1.37
CA ASP A 618 32.44 35.63 2.61
C ASP A 618 31.13 34.88 2.30
N LEU A 619 31.11 33.57 2.58
CA LEU A 619 30.01 32.67 2.26
C LEU A 619 29.31 32.19 3.54
N GLY A 620 28.95 33.11 4.42
CA GLY A 620 28.32 32.77 5.71
C GLY A 620 29.34 32.61 6.82
N PRO A 621 29.46 31.44 7.49
CA PRO A 621 30.46 31.22 8.53
C PRO A 621 31.88 31.05 7.99
N PHE A 622 32.04 30.87 6.67
CA PHE A 622 33.34 30.61 6.04
C PHE A 622 33.76 31.74 5.11
N ARG A 623 35.07 31.94 5.04
CA ARG A 623 35.73 32.79 4.07
C ARG A 623 36.78 31.98 3.34
N TYR A 624 36.59 31.79 2.05
CA TYR A 624 37.50 31.01 1.19
C TYR A 624 37.23 31.32 -0.28
N ALA A 625 38.12 30.90 -1.18
CA ALA A 625 37.94 30.99 -2.62
C ALA A 625 37.02 29.86 -3.13
N PRO A 626 35.77 30.13 -3.55
CA PRO A 626 34.84 29.07 -3.91
C PRO A 626 35.18 28.41 -5.25
N VAL A 627 34.95 27.09 -5.33
CA VAL A 627 34.88 26.38 -6.60
C VAL A 627 33.60 26.81 -7.33
N GLY A 628 33.74 27.31 -8.55
CA GLY A 628 32.64 27.69 -9.43
C GLY A 628 32.13 26.52 -10.26
N ALA A 629 33.04 25.80 -10.93
CA ALA A 629 32.68 24.66 -11.78
C ALA A 629 33.73 23.55 -11.71
N THR A 630 33.29 22.32 -11.99
CA THR A 630 34.16 21.15 -12.12
C THR A 630 33.83 20.36 -13.37
N LEU A 631 34.85 19.79 -14.02
CA LEU A 631 34.72 19.04 -15.27
C LEU A 631 35.32 17.64 -15.15
N THR A 632 34.54 16.63 -15.49
CA THR A 632 34.94 15.21 -15.51
C THR A 632 34.56 14.56 -16.84
N VAL A 633 35.25 13.49 -17.22
CA VAL A 633 35.01 12.78 -18.50
C VAL A 633 34.39 11.40 -18.26
N THR A 634 33.43 11.02 -19.10
CA THR A 634 32.89 9.66 -19.17
C THR A 634 32.64 9.25 -20.62
N GLY A 635 32.61 7.95 -20.92
CA GLY A 635 32.07 7.45 -22.19
C GLY A 635 30.55 7.63 -22.27
N ALA A 636 30.03 7.91 -23.46
CA ALA A 636 28.59 7.98 -23.72
C ALA A 636 27.93 6.61 -23.55
N VAL A 637 26.85 6.54 -22.78
CA VAL A 637 26.10 5.30 -22.56
C VAL A 637 25.13 5.09 -23.73
N PRO A 638 25.18 3.95 -24.46
CA PRO A 638 24.26 3.69 -25.55
C PRO A 638 22.79 3.69 -25.08
N GLY A 639 21.95 4.52 -25.70
CA GLY A 639 20.52 4.62 -25.38
C GLY A 639 20.18 5.46 -24.14
N ALA A 640 21.13 6.22 -23.58
CA ALA A 640 20.83 7.21 -22.56
C ALA A 640 19.90 8.31 -23.12
N PRO A 641 19.00 8.87 -22.30
CA PRO A 641 18.16 9.98 -22.73
C PRO A 641 19.02 11.18 -23.13
N PRO A 642 18.65 11.92 -24.19
CA PRO A 642 19.39 13.13 -24.55
C PRO A 642 19.27 14.18 -23.43
N PRO A 643 20.29 15.04 -23.24
CA PRO A 643 20.21 16.11 -22.26
C PRO A 643 19.08 17.10 -22.63
N SER A 644 18.46 17.67 -21.60
CA SER A 644 17.50 18.76 -21.72
C SER A 644 18.24 20.06 -22.07
N LEU A 645 17.66 20.88 -22.96
CA LEU A 645 18.15 22.22 -23.24
C LEU A 645 17.39 23.23 -22.38
N ILE A 646 18.05 23.78 -21.36
CA ILE A 646 17.48 24.79 -20.46
C ILE A 646 18.22 26.09 -20.69
N GLN A 647 17.52 27.10 -21.22
CA GLN A 647 18.13 28.39 -21.58
C GLN A 647 19.35 28.26 -22.51
N GLY A 648 19.35 27.25 -23.40
CA GLY A 648 20.46 26.96 -24.30
C GLY A 648 21.60 26.14 -23.70
N LEU A 649 21.57 25.87 -22.39
CA LEU A 649 22.55 25.01 -21.71
C LEU A 649 22.12 23.53 -21.79
N PRO A 650 23.04 22.59 -22.09
CA PRO A 650 22.81 21.16 -22.02
C PRO A 650 22.82 20.70 -20.55
N VAL A 651 21.65 20.33 -20.04
CA VAL A 651 21.40 19.87 -18.67
C VAL A 651 21.01 18.40 -18.71
N ALA A 652 21.43 17.61 -17.72
CA ALA A 652 20.99 16.23 -17.57
C ALA A 652 19.46 16.14 -17.64
N SER A 653 18.95 15.08 -18.28
CA SER A 653 17.52 14.90 -18.43
C SER A 653 16.80 14.86 -17.07
N LEU A 654 15.51 15.20 -17.03
CA LEU A 654 14.76 15.22 -15.76
C LEU A 654 14.79 13.86 -15.05
N SER A 655 14.70 12.75 -15.80
CA SER A 655 14.78 11.40 -15.25
C SER A 655 16.16 11.07 -14.66
N GLU A 656 17.24 11.48 -15.32
CA GLU A 656 18.60 11.34 -14.80
C GLU A 656 18.86 12.24 -13.60
N THR A 657 18.29 13.44 -13.59
CA THR A 657 18.39 14.39 -12.48
C THR A 657 17.67 13.84 -11.24
N ILE A 658 16.45 13.32 -11.41
CA ILE A 658 15.71 12.61 -10.35
C ILE A 658 16.53 11.42 -9.82
N ARG A 659 17.09 10.61 -10.73
CA ARG A 659 17.94 9.48 -10.36
C ARG A 659 19.16 9.93 -9.55
N SER A 660 19.86 10.98 -9.98
CA SER A 660 21.05 11.52 -9.32
C SER A 660 20.75 12.10 -7.93
N VAL A 661 19.67 12.88 -7.79
CA VAL A 661 19.24 13.42 -6.49
C VAL A 661 18.84 12.29 -5.54
N ARG A 662 18.14 11.29 -6.06
CA ARG A 662 17.74 10.11 -5.28
C ARG A 662 18.94 9.27 -4.84
N GLU A 663 19.94 9.08 -5.70
CA GLU A 663 21.20 8.42 -5.35
C GLU A 663 21.94 9.21 -4.26
N SER A 664 22.02 10.54 -4.39
CA SER A 664 22.62 11.42 -3.38
C SER A 664 21.89 11.33 -2.04
N LEU A 665 20.55 11.34 -2.05
CA LEU A 665 19.73 11.15 -0.85
C LEU A 665 19.90 9.75 -0.23
N ALA A 666 20.26 8.75 -1.02
CA ALA A 666 20.61 7.43 -0.50
C ALA A 666 22.01 7.37 0.15
N GLN A 667 22.90 8.31 -0.22
CA GLN A 667 24.29 8.37 0.23
C GLN A 667 24.52 9.26 1.46
N THR A 668 23.55 10.09 1.84
CA THR A 668 23.71 11.00 2.99
C THR A 668 22.88 10.56 4.21
N ASP A 669 23.49 10.73 5.39
CA ASP A 669 22.88 10.43 6.68
C ASP A 669 22.61 11.69 7.53
N ASP A 670 23.18 12.86 7.18
CA ASP A 670 22.90 14.15 7.85
C ASP A 670 21.44 14.57 7.63
N GLY A 671 20.76 14.93 8.73
CA GLY A 671 19.32 15.25 8.69
C GLY A 671 18.96 16.48 7.86
N ALA A 672 19.81 17.51 7.79
CA ALA A 672 19.53 18.74 7.03
C ALA A 672 19.67 18.50 5.53
N VAL A 673 20.79 17.89 5.12
CA VAL A 673 21.07 17.54 3.72
C VAL A 673 19.98 16.60 3.19
N ARG A 674 19.56 15.62 4.00
CA ARG A 674 18.43 14.74 3.66
C ARG A 674 17.12 15.49 3.48
N GLY A 675 16.83 16.46 4.37
CA GLY A 675 15.65 17.31 4.27
C GLY A 675 15.63 18.09 2.96
N ARG A 676 16.74 18.77 2.63
CA ARG A 676 16.92 19.49 1.37
C ARG A 676 16.74 18.56 0.17
N LEU A 677 17.51 17.48 0.07
CA LEU A 677 17.46 16.55 -1.07
C LEU A 677 16.10 15.86 -1.21
N ALA A 678 15.40 15.56 -0.12
CA ALA A 678 14.05 15.02 -0.17
C ALA A 678 13.05 16.06 -0.71
N ALA A 679 13.16 17.32 -0.29
CA ALA A 679 12.37 18.40 -0.85
C ALA A 679 12.67 18.59 -2.35
N THR A 680 13.95 18.57 -2.75
CA THR A 680 14.36 18.60 -4.16
C THR A 680 13.76 17.45 -4.95
N LEU A 681 13.87 16.21 -4.43
CA LEU A 681 13.37 15.02 -5.10
C LEU A 681 11.85 15.07 -5.26
N ASN A 682 11.13 15.52 -4.23
CA ASN A 682 9.68 15.68 -4.29
C ASN A 682 9.29 16.75 -5.33
N ALA A 683 9.99 17.88 -5.37
CA ALA A 683 9.74 18.94 -6.35
C ALA A 683 10.03 18.49 -7.78
N LEU A 684 11.16 17.79 -8.02
CA LEU A 684 11.50 17.21 -9.32
C LEU A 684 10.55 16.09 -9.73
N THR A 685 10.10 15.27 -8.78
CA THR A 685 9.12 14.21 -9.06
C THR A 685 7.78 14.84 -9.40
N ALA A 686 7.34 15.88 -8.68
CA ALA A 686 6.16 16.65 -9.05
C ALA A 686 6.33 17.29 -10.44
N LEU A 687 7.51 17.83 -10.75
CA LEU A 687 7.83 18.32 -12.09
C LEU A 687 7.78 17.20 -13.14
N SER A 688 8.24 15.99 -12.84
CA SER A 688 8.18 14.84 -13.75
C SER A 688 6.77 14.29 -13.92
N LEU A 689 5.94 14.36 -12.89
CA LEU A 689 4.50 14.06 -13.01
C LEU A 689 3.77 15.12 -13.84
N ARG A 690 4.28 16.36 -13.90
CA ARG A 690 3.80 17.45 -14.76
C ARG A 690 4.37 17.37 -16.20
N ALA A 691 5.64 17.01 -16.35
CA ALA A 691 6.35 16.88 -17.62
C ALA A 691 6.16 15.51 -18.28
N GLY A 692 5.65 14.54 -17.51
CA GLY A 692 5.27 13.18 -17.88
C GLY A 692 3.97 13.15 -18.67
N THR A 693 3.88 14.02 -19.66
CA THR A 693 3.30 13.77 -20.98
C THR A 693 3.71 14.98 -21.82
N PRO A 694 4.45 14.83 -22.93
CA PRO A 694 4.49 15.92 -23.91
C PRO A 694 3.05 16.28 -24.25
N GLU A 695 2.79 17.57 -24.45
CA GLU A 695 1.50 18.21 -24.73
C GLU A 695 0.71 17.70 -25.96
N GLY A 696 0.94 16.46 -26.41
CA GLY A 696 0.20 15.82 -27.49
C GLY A 696 0.01 14.30 -27.39
N ALA A 697 0.35 13.64 -26.27
CA ALA A 697 0.26 12.18 -26.16
C ALA A 697 -1.02 11.64 -25.51
N ASP A 698 -1.75 12.43 -24.69
CA ASP A 698 -3.05 11.99 -24.18
C ASP A 698 -4.12 12.21 -25.28
N PRO A 699 -4.62 11.13 -25.91
CA PRO A 699 -5.64 11.25 -26.95
C PRO A 699 -6.91 11.94 -26.42
N SER A 700 -7.18 11.89 -25.12
CA SER A 700 -8.33 12.53 -24.47
C SER A 700 -8.17 14.03 -24.38
N VAL A 701 -7.02 14.52 -23.92
CA VAL A 701 -6.72 15.96 -23.89
C VAL A 701 -6.67 16.52 -25.31
N ARG A 702 -6.12 15.77 -26.28
CA ARG A 702 -6.08 16.16 -27.69
C ARG A 702 -7.48 16.26 -28.30
N ALA A 703 -8.35 15.28 -28.06
CA ALA A 703 -9.72 15.30 -28.59
C ALA A 703 -10.61 16.35 -27.92
N LEU A 704 -10.42 16.59 -26.61
CA LEU A 704 -11.07 17.68 -25.88
C LEU A 704 -10.65 19.04 -26.42
N ARG A 705 -9.35 19.27 -26.68
CA ARG A 705 -8.86 20.51 -27.30
C ARG A 705 -9.32 20.67 -28.75
N GLN A 706 -9.51 19.58 -29.49
CA GLN A 706 -9.99 19.58 -30.88
C GLN A 706 -11.51 19.74 -31.03
N GLY A 707 -12.30 19.67 -29.95
CA GLY A 707 -13.77 19.71 -30.06
C GLY A 707 -14.42 18.40 -30.51
N ARG A 708 -13.66 17.29 -30.55
CA ARG A 708 -14.12 15.97 -31.01
C ARG A 708 -14.68 15.09 -29.88
N CYS A 709 -14.54 15.56 -28.65
CA CYS A 709 -14.99 14.87 -27.45
C CYS A 709 -16.51 15.02 -27.29
N ARG A 710 -17.24 13.91 -27.29
CA ARG A 710 -18.69 13.88 -27.00
C ARG A 710 -19.01 13.43 -25.58
N HIS A 711 -18.07 12.79 -24.89
CA HIS A 711 -18.20 12.42 -23.49
C HIS A 711 -16.86 12.53 -22.80
N LEU A 712 -16.85 12.83 -21.50
CA LEU A 712 -15.63 12.98 -20.72
C LEU A 712 -15.80 12.35 -19.33
N MET A 713 -14.80 11.59 -18.88
CA MET A 713 -14.73 11.08 -17.51
C MET A 713 -13.57 11.73 -16.75
N LEU A 714 -13.85 12.31 -15.60
CA LEU A 714 -12.88 12.87 -14.65
C LEU A 714 -12.83 12.00 -13.40
N SER A 715 -11.66 11.48 -13.01
CA SER A 715 -11.55 10.46 -11.95
C SER A 715 -10.35 10.71 -11.03
N SER A 716 -10.51 10.68 -9.70
CA SER A 716 -9.43 11.03 -8.75
C SER A 716 -8.47 9.90 -8.30
N ALA A 717 -8.51 8.70 -8.88
CA ALA A 717 -7.55 7.57 -8.70
C ALA A 717 -7.86 6.41 -9.68
N GLU A 718 -7.06 5.33 -9.67
CA GLU A 718 -7.24 4.12 -10.50
C GLU A 718 -8.44 3.21 -10.10
N LEU A 719 -9.16 3.49 -9.00
CA LEU A 719 -10.27 2.65 -8.51
C LEU A 719 -11.54 3.45 -8.23
N ALA A 720 -12.71 2.84 -8.47
CA ALA A 720 -14.02 3.34 -8.07
C ALA A 720 -14.26 3.14 -6.57
N GLN A 721 -15.36 3.70 -6.07
CA GLN A 721 -15.85 3.53 -4.70
C GLN A 721 -15.84 2.08 -4.19
N GLY A 722 -15.61 1.89 -2.88
CA GLY A 722 -15.94 0.67 -2.15
C GLY A 722 -15.06 -0.55 -2.47
N SER A 723 -15.07 -1.55 -1.58
CA SER A 723 -14.31 -2.78 -1.78
C SER A 723 -14.69 -3.46 -3.10
N ALA A 724 -13.75 -3.50 -4.05
CA ALA A 724 -13.75 -4.30 -5.29
C ALA A 724 -14.50 -3.79 -6.54
N ALA A 725 -14.95 -2.53 -6.63
CA ALA A 725 -15.47 -2.01 -7.90
C ALA A 725 -14.33 -1.63 -8.87
N GLU A 726 -13.97 -2.54 -9.77
CA GLU A 726 -13.09 -2.25 -10.91
C GLU A 726 -13.85 -1.43 -11.96
N TYR A 727 -13.48 -0.16 -12.16
CA TYR A 727 -13.66 0.42 -13.49
C TYR A 727 -12.79 -0.39 -14.47
N PRO A 728 -13.23 -0.63 -15.71
CA PRO A 728 -12.40 -1.35 -16.67
C PRO A 728 -11.05 -0.66 -16.81
N ARG A 729 -9.95 -1.38 -16.54
CA ARG A 729 -8.57 -0.90 -16.78
C ARG A 729 -8.33 -0.49 -18.24
N SER A 730 -9.20 -0.96 -19.13
CA SER A 730 -9.20 -0.68 -20.56
C SER A 730 -10.64 -0.42 -21.02
N TYR A 731 -11.15 0.77 -20.76
CA TYR A 731 -12.18 1.31 -21.63
C TYR A 731 -11.50 1.59 -22.98
N HIS A 732 -11.96 0.91 -24.03
CA HIS A 732 -11.43 0.83 -25.40
C HIS A 732 -10.29 1.81 -25.77
N PRO A 733 -9.08 1.33 -26.11
CA PRO A 733 -7.90 2.18 -26.33
C PRO A 733 -8.06 3.22 -27.45
N ASP A 734 -9.05 3.07 -28.31
CA ASP A 734 -9.23 3.96 -29.47
C ASP A 734 -10.23 5.11 -29.22
N ASN A 735 -11.06 5.08 -28.16
CA ASN A 735 -12.18 6.05 -27.97
C ASN A 735 -12.52 6.47 -26.52
N ALA A 736 -11.74 6.08 -25.50
CA ALA A 736 -12.05 6.45 -24.12
C ALA A 736 -11.49 7.84 -23.73
N PHE A 737 -12.37 8.84 -23.62
CA PHE A 737 -12.00 10.18 -23.16
C PHE A 737 -12.01 10.26 -21.63
N ARG A 738 -10.91 9.84 -20.99
CA ARG A 738 -10.73 9.88 -19.53
C ARG A 738 -9.56 10.77 -19.16
N ILE A 739 -9.76 11.63 -18.16
CA ILE A 739 -8.70 12.42 -17.53
C ILE A 739 -8.66 12.07 -16.04
N THR A 740 -7.50 11.61 -15.58
CA THR A 740 -7.27 11.34 -14.14
C THR A 740 -6.92 12.62 -13.42
N LEU A 741 -7.69 12.96 -12.38
CA LEU A 741 -7.48 14.09 -11.48
C LEU A 741 -6.48 13.69 -10.39
N ASN A 742 -5.19 13.94 -10.62
CA ASN A 742 -4.12 13.68 -9.65
C ASN A 742 -4.19 14.64 -8.45
N ASP A 743 -3.42 14.47 -7.38
CA ASP A 743 -3.41 15.38 -6.22
C ASP A 743 -2.85 16.80 -6.50
N ASN A 744 -2.75 17.20 -7.78
CA ASN A 744 -2.25 18.51 -8.22
C ASN A 744 -3.33 19.27 -9.01
N PRO A 745 -4.09 20.16 -8.36
CA PRO A 745 -5.12 20.98 -8.99
C PRO A 745 -4.66 21.78 -10.20
N VAL A 746 -3.41 22.25 -10.18
CA VAL A 746 -2.83 23.02 -11.27
C VAL A 746 -2.65 22.18 -12.55
N ASP A 747 -2.34 20.89 -12.43
CA ASP A 747 -2.20 19.97 -13.56
C ASP A 747 -3.54 19.73 -14.26
N ALA A 748 -4.62 19.50 -13.51
CA ALA A 748 -5.96 19.39 -14.11
C ALA A 748 -6.38 20.70 -14.78
N ALA A 749 -6.12 21.85 -14.14
CA ALA A 749 -6.42 23.15 -14.71
C ALA A 749 -5.69 23.40 -16.04
N GLN A 750 -4.46 22.89 -16.19
CA GLN A 750 -3.69 23.00 -17.43
C GLN A 750 -4.15 22.02 -18.52
N ARG A 751 -4.52 20.79 -18.15
CA ARG A 751 -5.08 19.80 -19.08
C ARG A 751 -6.45 20.22 -19.61
N LEU A 752 -7.27 20.86 -18.77
CA LEU A 752 -8.61 21.34 -19.08
C LEU A 752 -8.65 22.82 -19.54
N GLY A 753 -7.53 23.54 -19.38
CA GLY A 753 -7.37 24.97 -19.69
C GLY A 753 -6.99 25.27 -21.16
N PRO A 754 -6.84 26.56 -21.50
CA PRO A 754 -6.85 27.04 -22.90
C PRO A 754 -5.57 26.64 -23.67
N SER A 755 -5.59 26.19 -24.94
CA SER A 755 -5.65 26.99 -26.20
C SER A 755 -5.34 26.09 -27.45
N PRO A 756 -5.44 26.48 -28.75
CA PRO A 756 -6.18 27.55 -29.43
C PRO A 756 -7.34 27.05 -30.34
N THR A 757 -8.11 28.02 -30.83
CA THR A 757 -9.21 27.99 -31.81
C THR A 757 -9.09 26.97 -32.97
N GLY A 758 -9.94 25.94 -32.95
CA GLY A 758 -10.35 25.18 -34.13
C GLY A 758 -11.79 25.55 -34.54
N PRO A 759 -12.15 25.51 -35.84
CA PRO A 759 -13.45 25.91 -36.38
C PRO A 759 -14.59 24.91 -36.12
N GLU A 760 -14.39 23.86 -35.32
CA GLU A 760 -15.44 22.88 -35.04
C GLU A 760 -16.48 23.45 -34.04
N ALA A 761 -17.75 23.37 -34.44
CA ALA A 761 -18.87 24.13 -33.89
C ALA A 761 -19.55 23.51 -32.65
N GLN A 762 -19.09 22.37 -32.13
CA GLN A 762 -19.81 21.63 -31.09
C GLN A 762 -18.92 21.39 -29.86
N ARG A 763 -19.11 22.22 -28.83
CA ARG A 763 -18.45 22.11 -27.50
C ARG A 763 -19.45 21.73 -26.42
N THR A 764 -20.31 20.79 -26.74
CA THR A 764 -21.31 20.25 -25.82
C THR A 764 -21.09 18.77 -25.69
N LEU A 765 -20.76 18.31 -24.48
CA LEU A 765 -20.67 16.91 -24.13
C LEU A 765 -22.08 16.34 -23.99
N ASP A 766 -22.33 15.16 -24.55
CA ASP A 766 -23.52 14.37 -24.27
C ASP A 766 -23.47 13.81 -22.83
N LEU A 767 -22.26 13.52 -22.31
CA LEU A 767 -22.04 13.00 -20.95
C LEU A 767 -20.73 13.49 -20.32
N LEU A 768 -20.80 14.08 -19.13
CA LEU A 768 -19.67 14.35 -18.24
C LEU A 768 -19.80 13.53 -16.97
N VAL A 769 -18.85 12.64 -16.68
CA VAL A 769 -18.82 11.86 -15.44
C VAL A 769 -17.70 12.37 -14.56
N VAL A 770 -18.01 12.68 -13.30
CA VAL A 770 -17.03 13.11 -12.30
C VAL A 770 -17.06 12.13 -11.14
N ASN A 771 -15.92 11.48 -10.89
CA ASN A 771 -15.73 10.63 -9.73
C ASN A 771 -14.58 11.16 -8.87
N GLN A 772 -14.89 11.35 -7.59
CA GLN A 772 -13.90 11.59 -6.55
C GLN A 772 -14.10 10.51 -5.49
N GLY A 773 -13.04 9.81 -5.10
CA GLY A 773 -13.13 8.77 -4.07
C GLY A 773 -13.86 9.28 -2.82
N SER A 774 -14.59 8.41 -2.10
CA SER A 774 -15.53 8.78 -1.03
C SER A 774 -14.92 9.40 0.24
N GLY A 775 -13.62 9.76 0.24
CA GLY A 775 -12.91 10.23 1.42
C GLY A 775 -12.77 9.19 2.54
N GLY A 776 -13.46 8.04 2.45
CA GLY A 776 -13.57 7.05 3.50
C GLY A 776 -14.46 7.50 4.66
N ARG A 777 -14.64 6.61 5.64
CA ARG A 777 -15.21 6.96 6.95
C ARG A 777 -14.09 7.22 7.94
N SER A 778 -14.34 8.12 8.89
CA SER A 778 -13.42 8.33 10.02
C SER A 778 -13.27 7.04 10.82
N ALA A 779 -12.25 6.97 11.68
CA ALA A 779 -12.00 5.82 12.56
C ALA A 779 -13.20 5.47 13.48
N ASP A 780 -14.18 6.37 13.59
CA ASP A 780 -15.33 6.31 14.48
C ASP A 780 -16.63 5.96 13.73
N GLY A 781 -16.55 5.65 12.44
CA GLY A 781 -17.70 5.25 11.61
C GLY A 781 -18.55 6.42 11.10
N GLN A 782 -18.20 7.67 11.43
CA GLN A 782 -18.81 8.87 10.83
C GLN A 782 -18.27 9.08 9.41
N PRO A 783 -19.12 9.48 8.43
CA PRO A 783 -18.66 9.88 7.11
C PRO A 783 -17.61 10.99 7.25
N LEU A 784 -16.44 10.85 6.60
CA LEU A 784 -15.57 12.01 6.44
C LEU A 784 -16.30 12.97 5.51
N LEU A 785 -16.78 14.10 6.03
CA LEU A 785 -17.35 15.20 5.24
C LEU A 785 -16.25 15.94 4.47
N SER A 786 -15.31 15.20 3.86
CA SER A 786 -14.31 15.74 2.95
C SER A 786 -14.45 15.01 1.62
N PRO A 787 -14.92 15.69 0.55
CA PRO A 787 -15.07 15.10 -0.78
C PRO A 787 -13.67 14.82 -1.35
N GLY A 788 -13.26 13.55 -1.45
CA GLY A 788 -11.97 13.15 -2.03
C GLY A 788 -10.73 13.95 -1.55
N THR A 789 -9.65 13.90 -2.33
CA THR A 789 -8.49 14.80 -2.19
C THR A 789 -8.76 16.21 -2.76
N TRP A 790 -9.96 16.45 -3.29
CA TRP A 790 -10.31 17.62 -4.10
C TRP A 790 -11.53 18.35 -3.53
N THR A 791 -11.32 19.55 -3.00
CA THR A 791 -12.39 20.40 -2.46
C THR A 791 -13.30 20.98 -3.55
N ALA A 792 -14.50 21.45 -3.16
CA ALA A 792 -15.41 22.20 -4.03
C ALA A 792 -14.71 23.38 -4.73
N ASP A 793 -13.93 24.16 -3.98
CA ASP A 793 -13.15 25.29 -4.50
C ASP A 793 -12.08 24.84 -5.50
N ALA A 794 -11.42 23.72 -5.24
CA ALA A 794 -10.42 23.16 -6.15
C ALA A 794 -11.06 22.68 -7.46
N LEU A 795 -12.21 22.01 -7.38
CA LEU A 795 -12.99 21.62 -8.57
C LEU A 795 -13.49 22.84 -9.35
N ALA A 796 -14.02 23.84 -8.66
CA ALA A 796 -14.47 25.08 -9.28
C ALA A 796 -13.33 25.77 -10.04
N ALA A 797 -12.18 25.95 -9.39
CA ALA A 797 -11.05 26.67 -9.94
C ALA A 797 -10.26 25.88 -11.01
N SER A 798 -10.18 24.55 -10.87
CA SER A 798 -9.26 23.72 -11.65
C SER A 798 -9.93 22.75 -12.61
N VAL A 799 -11.26 22.60 -12.57
CA VAL A 799 -12.02 21.76 -13.50
C VAL A 799 -13.10 22.57 -14.21
N VAL A 800 -13.99 23.20 -13.44
CA VAL A 800 -15.14 23.92 -13.98
C VAL A 800 -14.73 25.19 -14.70
N ALA A 801 -13.99 26.09 -14.04
CA ALA A 801 -13.57 27.35 -14.65
C ALA A 801 -12.73 27.16 -15.94
N PRO A 802 -11.78 26.20 -16.02
CA PRO A 802 -11.07 25.91 -17.26
C PRO A 802 -11.97 25.41 -18.40
N LEU A 803 -12.89 24.48 -18.12
CA LEU A 803 -13.83 23.98 -19.13
C LEU A 803 -14.78 25.07 -19.63
N MET A 804 -15.30 25.91 -18.72
CA MET A 804 -16.13 27.06 -19.06
C MET A 804 -15.37 28.11 -19.88
N ALA A 805 -14.12 28.41 -19.52
CA ALA A 805 -13.27 29.32 -20.27
C ALA A 805 -13.02 28.81 -21.70
N CYS A 806 -13.05 27.49 -21.89
CA CYS A 806 -12.98 26.82 -23.19
C CYS A 806 -14.36 26.68 -23.88
N GLY A 807 -15.45 27.18 -23.30
CA GLY A 807 -16.80 27.12 -23.87
C GLY A 807 -17.43 25.73 -23.88
N TRP A 808 -16.96 24.80 -23.05
CA TRP A 808 -17.55 23.47 -22.90
C TRP A 808 -18.81 23.52 -22.03
N THR A 809 -19.84 22.80 -22.48
CA THR A 809 -21.07 22.51 -21.72
C THR A 809 -21.34 21.01 -21.73
N ALA A 810 -22.22 20.52 -20.88
CA ALA A 810 -22.62 19.12 -20.81
C ALA A 810 -24.14 18.98 -20.69
N ARG A 811 -24.73 18.08 -21.48
CA ARG A 811 -26.17 17.73 -21.44
C ARG A 811 -26.50 16.86 -20.25
N THR A 812 -25.64 15.91 -19.92
CA THR A 812 -25.78 15.10 -18.69
C THR A 812 -24.48 15.16 -17.92
N VAL A 813 -24.54 15.61 -16.66
CA VAL A 813 -23.43 15.50 -15.71
C VAL A 813 -23.78 14.44 -14.67
N VAL A 814 -22.90 13.47 -14.44
CA VAL A 814 -23.05 12.47 -13.38
C VAL A 814 -21.96 12.69 -12.35
N LEU A 815 -22.35 13.07 -11.14
CA LEU A 815 -21.44 13.21 -10.01
C LEU A 815 -21.41 11.90 -9.21
N ASP A 816 -20.58 10.98 -9.68
CA ASP A 816 -20.48 9.58 -9.27
C ASP A 816 -19.62 9.41 -8.01
N PHE A 817 -19.99 10.10 -6.93
CA PHE A 817 -19.36 10.04 -5.61
C PHE A 817 -20.37 10.34 -4.48
N PRO A 818 -20.14 9.91 -3.22
CA PRO A 818 -21.11 10.07 -2.15
C PRO A 818 -21.29 11.55 -1.78
N PHE A 819 -22.50 11.90 -1.34
CA PHE A 819 -22.87 13.27 -0.95
C PHE A 819 -22.62 14.32 -2.05
N SER A 820 -22.57 13.93 -3.31
CA SER A 820 -22.26 14.82 -4.43
C SER A 820 -23.30 15.91 -4.68
N VAL A 821 -24.47 15.84 -4.04
CA VAL A 821 -25.46 16.94 -4.01
C VAL A 821 -24.86 18.28 -3.55
N GLN A 822 -23.84 18.24 -2.69
CA GLN A 822 -23.14 19.44 -2.20
C GLN A 822 -22.31 20.13 -3.29
N MET A 823 -22.06 19.46 -4.43
CA MET A 823 -21.29 19.96 -5.56
C MET A 823 -22.17 20.53 -6.68
N LEU A 824 -23.47 20.63 -6.47
CA LEU A 824 -24.40 21.18 -7.46
C LEU A 824 -23.98 22.58 -7.92
N GLU A 825 -23.73 23.49 -6.98
CA GLU A 825 -23.35 24.88 -7.30
C GLU A 825 -22.01 24.97 -8.06
N VAL A 826 -21.12 23.99 -7.85
CA VAL A 826 -19.84 23.91 -8.54
C VAL A 826 -20.03 23.50 -10.00
N PHE A 827 -20.84 22.48 -10.28
CA PHE A 827 -20.98 21.90 -11.63
C PHE A 827 -22.16 22.43 -12.44
N ALA A 828 -23.17 23.04 -11.82
CA ALA A 828 -24.31 23.68 -12.51
C ALA A 828 -23.89 24.64 -13.64
N PRO A 829 -22.80 25.44 -13.51
CA PRO A 829 -22.32 26.30 -14.60
C PRO A 829 -21.84 25.57 -15.86
N LEU A 830 -21.48 24.28 -15.79
CA LEU A 830 -21.13 23.46 -16.96
C LEU A 830 -22.34 22.82 -17.63
N CYS A 831 -23.52 22.91 -17.03
CA CYS A 831 -24.72 22.30 -17.57
C CYS A 831 -25.20 23.09 -18.80
N ALA A 832 -25.51 22.39 -19.90
CA ALA A 832 -26.14 23.00 -21.07
C ALA A 832 -27.55 23.56 -20.70
N GLY A 833 -28.11 24.43 -21.53
CA GLY A 833 -29.43 25.03 -21.26
C GLY A 833 -30.54 24.00 -21.11
N GLU A 834 -30.47 22.90 -21.88
CA GLU A 834 -31.33 21.71 -21.81
C GLU A 834 -30.79 20.59 -20.92
N GLY A 835 -29.68 20.83 -20.22
CA GLY A 835 -28.93 19.81 -19.52
C GLY A 835 -29.44 19.49 -18.11
N ARG A 836 -28.85 18.44 -17.52
CA ARG A 836 -29.15 17.97 -16.16
C ARG A 836 -27.93 17.48 -15.41
N ILE A 837 -28.05 17.37 -14.09
CA ILE A 837 -27.02 16.81 -13.19
C ILE A 837 -27.63 15.71 -12.33
N VAL A 838 -27.04 14.52 -12.37
CA VAL A 838 -27.38 13.36 -11.52
C VAL A 838 -26.39 13.29 -10.36
N MET A 839 -26.91 13.23 -9.13
CA MET A 839 -26.14 13.36 -7.90
C MET A 839 -26.55 12.30 -6.88
N THR A 840 -25.64 11.96 -5.97
CA THR A 840 -25.84 11.01 -4.88
C THR A 840 -26.06 11.77 -3.56
N LEU A 841 -27.08 11.41 -2.79
CA LEU A 841 -27.49 12.09 -1.56
C LEU A 841 -26.83 11.52 -0.30
N GLY A 842 -26.36 10.27 -0.36
CA GLY A 842 -25.81 9.54 0.78
C GLY A 842 -24.58 8.69 0.46
N ASP A 843 -24.24 7.79 1.38
CA ASP A 843 -23.14 6.83 1.26
C ASP A 843 -23.59 5.65 0.38
N SER A 844 -23.48 5.79 -0.94
CA SER A 844 -23.64 4.66 -1.88
C SER A 844 -22.30 3.92 -1.99
N LEU A 845 -22.32 2.61 -1.80
CA LEU A 845 -21.16 1.73 -2.01
C LEU A 845 -20.99 1.32 -3.49
N GLU A 846 -22.00 1.56 -4.32
CA GLU A 846 -22.05 1.18 -5.74
C GLU A 846 -22.01 2.46 -6.62
N PRO A 847 -21.13 2.53 -7.64
CA PRO A 847 -21.09 3.64 -8.60
C PRO A 847 -22.25 3.58 -9.59
N ILE A 848 -22.76 4.76 -10.00
CA ILE A 848 -23.77 4.89 -11.06
C ILE A 848 -23.20 4.43 -12.40
N MET A 849 -21.95 4.80 -12.69
CA MET A 849 -21.30 4.56 -13.98
C MET A 849 -20.39 3.34 -13.96
N ASP A 850 -20.88 2.18 -13.50
CA ASP A 850 -20.11 0.94 -13.47
C ASP A 850 -19.73 0.41 -14.86
N ARG A 851 -18.96 -0.69 -14.92
CA ARG A 851 -18.55 -1.31 -16.18
C ARG A 851 -19.74 -1.64 -17.10
N GLY A 852 -20.79 -2.24 -16.56
CA GLY A 852 -21.96 -2.66 -17.36
C GLY A 852 -22.74 -1.47 -17.89
N MET A 853 -22.82 -0.39 -17.11
CA MET A 853 -23.49 0.84 -17.51
C MET A 853 -22.77 1.52 -18.67
N TRP A 854 -21.45 1.62 -18.62
CA TRP A 854 -20.70 2.16 -19.75
C TRP A 854 -20.86 1.29 -21.02
N GLU A 855 -20.87 -0.04 -20.88
CA GLU A 855 -21.08 -0.97 -22.01
C GLU A 855 -22.48 -0.77 -22.63
N THR A 856 -23.48 -0.49 -21.79
CA THR A 856 -24.87 -0.22 -22.20
C THR A 856 -25.00 1.06 -23.03
N ILE A 857 -24.30 2.13 -22.67
CA ILE A 857 -24.41 3.43 -23.36
C ILE A 857 -23.45 3.62 -24.53
N GLN A 858 -22.48 2.72 -24.71
CA GLN A 858 -21.46 2.82 -25.75
C GLN A 858 -22.04 3.04 -27.17
N PRO A 859 -23.09 2.32 -27.63
CA PRO A 859 -23.67 2.55 -28.94
C PRO A 859 -24.26 3.96 -29.09
N ALA A 860 -24.92 4.46 -28.04
CA ALA A 860 -25.52 5.79 -28.01
C ALA A 860 -24.45 6.89 -28.03
N LEU A 861 -23.36 6.73 -27.27
CA LEU A 861 -22.21 7.63 -27.28
C LEU A 861 -21.54 7.69 -28.66
N GLY A 862 -21.43 6.55 -29.36
CA GLY A 862 -20.87 6.49 -30.72
C GLY A 862 -21.73 7.17 -31.77
N GLN A 863 -23.05 7.22 -31.58
CA GLN A 863 -24.02 7.85 -32.49
C GLN A 863 -24.30 9.32 -32.13
N GLY A 864 -23.97 9.76 -30.91
CA GLY A 864 -24.35 11.08 -30.38
C GLY A 864 -25.82 11.16 -29.98
N ASP A 865 -26.39 10.03 -29.55
CA ASP A 865 -27.77 9.93 -29.09
C ASP A 865 -27.84 10.27 -27.59
N ALA A 866 -27.90 11.57 -27.29
CA ALA A 866 -27.95 12.08 -25.93
C ALA A 866 -29.22 11.63 -25.17
N GLU A 867 -30.33 11.39 -25.87
CA GLU A 867 -31.58 10.91 -25.25
C GLU A 867 -31.45 9.46 -24.81
N ALA A 868 -30.87 8.58 -25.64
CA ALA A 868 -30.61 7.20 -25.25
C ALA A 868 -29.63 7.09 -24.07
N VAL A 869 -28.61 7.96 -24.00
CA VAL A 869 -27.71 8.05 -22.83
C VAL A 869 -28.47 8.49 -21.58
N ARG A 870 -29.31 9.53 -21.72
CA ARG A 870 -30.16 10.05 -20.65
C ARG A 870 -31.08 8.97 -20.08
N ASP A 871 -31.77 8.23 -20.94
CA ASP A 871 -32.74 7.20 -20.54
C ASP A 871 -32.07 5.99 -19.90
N ALA A 872 -30.87 5.63 -20.34
CA ALA A 872 -30.09 4.56 -19.73
C ALA A 872 -29.64 4.94 -18.31
N ILE A 873 -29.15 6.17 -18.10
CA ILE A 873 -28.76 6.66 -16.77
C ILE A 873 -29.98 6.74 -15.84
N ASP A 874 -31.13 7.19 -16.33
CA ASP A 874 -32.36 7.23 -15.52
C ASP A 874 -32.81 5.85 -15.07
N ARG A 875 -32.76 4.87 -15.98
CA ARG A 875 -33.07 3.48 -15.64
C ARG A 875 -32.10 2.92 -14.60
N GLN A 876 -30.80 3.21 -14.73
CA GLN A 876 -29.79 2.77 -13.77
C GLN A 876 -30.03 3.37 -12.38
N VAL A 877 -30.21 4.70 -12.30
CA VAL A 877 -30.43 5.40 -11.03
C VAL A 877 -31.76 4.97 -10.38
N ALA A 878 -32.81 4.76 -11.18
CA ALA A 878 -34.08 4.22 -10.70
C ALA A 878 -33.92 2.79 -10.18
N ALA A 879 -33.16 1.93 -10.87
CA ALA A 879 -32.89 0.56 -10.44
C ALA A 879 -32.07 0.53 -9.13
N MET A 880 -31.05 1.37 -9.00
CA MET A 880 -30.24 1.48 -7.78
C MET A 880 -31.05 2.04 -6.60
N THR A 881 -31.92 3.02 -6.86
CA THR A 881 -32.86 3.54 -5.85
C THR A 881 -33.82 2.44 -5.38
N ALA A 882 -34.38 1.67 -6.32
CA ALA A 882 -35.24 0.53 -6.02
C ALA A 882 -34.48 -0.50 -5.17
N ALA A 883 -33.28 -0.89 -5.59
CA ALA A 883 -32.40 -1.80 -4.86
C ALA A 883 -32.15 -1.37 -3.41
N ALA A 884 -31.91 -0.08 -3.18
CA ALA A 884 -31.70 0.47 -1.84
C ALA A 884 -32.96 0.39 -0.96
N VAL A 885 -34.14 0.67 -1.53
CA VAL A 885 -35.43 0.48 -0.83
C VAL A 885 -35.67 -0.99 -0.51
N GLY A 886 -35.41 -1.88 -1.45
CA GLY A 886 -35.51 -3.33 -1.22
C GLY A 886 -34.53 -3.81 -0.14
N ARG A 887 -33.28 -3.31 -0.14
CA ARG A 887 -32.28 -3.62 0.90
C ARG A 887 -32.73 -3.16 2.28
N LEU A 888 -33.35 -1.99 2.39
CA LEU A 888 -33.86 -1.43 3.64
C LEU A 888 -34.91 -2.36 4.29
N HIS A 889 -35.79 -2.94 3.47
CA HIS A 889 -36.93 -3.75 3.93
C HIS A 889 -36.70 -5.26 3.86
N LEU A 890 -35.54 -5.70 3.34
CA LEU A 890 -35.28 -7.12 3.09
C LEU A 890 -35.33 -7.95 4.38
N ASP A 891 -34.65 -7.50 5.42
CA ASP A 891 -34.64 -8.20 6.71
C ASP A 891 -36.01 -8.15 7.39
N ASP A 892 -36.72 -7.02 7.31
CA ASP A 892 -38.05 -6.87 7.87
C ASP A 892 -39.05 -7.84 7.21
N ILE A 893 -39.01 -7.98 5.87
CA ILE A 893 -39.87 -8.92 5.14
C ILE A 893 -39.45 -10.38 5.39
N LEU A 894 -38.15 -10.68 5.48
CA LEU A 894 -37.66 -12.04 5.76
C LEU A 894 -37.93 -12.48 7.20
N THR A 895 -37.98 -11.56 8.17
CA THR A 895 -38.19 -11.88 9.60
C THR A 895 -39.62 -11.63 10.08
N ALA A 896 -40.45 -10.92 9.31
CA ALA A 896 -41.84 -10.67 9.65
C ALA A 896 -42.65 -11.96 9.84
N SER A 897 -43.61 -11.88 10.77
CA SER A 897 -44.60 -12.93 10.98
C SER A 897 -45.51 -13.07 9.76
N ASN A 898 -46.02 -14.29 9.51
CA ASN A 898 -46.94 -14.54 8.39
C ASN A 898 -48.21 -13.67 8.47
N ALA A 899 -48.69 -13.32 9.67
CA ALA A 899 -49.84 -12.44 9.85
C ALA A 899 -49.56 -11.00 9.35
N ALA A 900 -48.37 -10.48 9.61
CA ALA A 900 -47.96 -9.15 9.17
C ALA A 900 -47.78 -9.07 7.65
N ILE A 901 -47.22 -10.12 7.04
CA ILE A 901 -47.07 -10.17 5.57
C ILE A 901 -48.44 -10.36 4.89
N HIS A 902 -49.38 -11.10 5.48
CA HIS A 902 -50.74 -11.21 4.96
C HIS A 902 -51.47 -9.86 4.99
N GLU A 903 -51.36 -9.12 6.10
CA GLU A 903 -51.94 -7.78 6.23
C GLU A 903 -51.34 -6.79 5.21
N HIS A 904 -50.02 -6.90 4.96
CA HIS A 904 -49.33 -6.12 3.94
C HIS A 904 -49.82 -6.44 2.52
N LEU A 905 -49.95 -7.72 2.16
CA LEU A 905 -50.40 -8.13 0.82
C LEU A 905 -51.90 -7.91 0.61
N ALA A 906 -52.71 -7.93 1.67
CA ALA A 906 -54.12 -7.54 1.61
C ALA A 906 -54.30 -6.05 1.28
N SER A 907 -53.36 -5.21 1.72
CA SER A 907 -53.35 -3.77 1.40
C SER A 907 -52.62 -3.44 0.09
N HIS A 908 -51.67 -4.29 -0.34
CA HIS A 908 -50.85 -4.11 -1.54
C HIS A 908 -50.74 -5.40 -2.36
N PRO A 909 -51.82 -5.81 -3.06
CA PRO A 909 -51.87 -7.09 -3.76
C PRO A 909 -50.86 -7.20 -4.92
N ASP A 910 -50.44 -6.08 -5.50
CA ASP A 910 -49.48 -6.05 -6.60
C ASP A 910 -48.05 -6.43 -6.17
N GLY A 911 -47.74 -6.40 -4.86
CA GLY A 911 -46.45 -6.85 -4.31
C GLY A 911 -46.31 -8.37 -4.17
N ARG A 912 -47.38 -9.11 -4.47
CA ARG A 912 -47.50 -10.55 -4.24
C ARG A 912 -46.36 -11.37 -4.86
N ASP A 913 -46.01 -11.11 -6.12
CA ASP A 913 -45.00 -11.89 -6.83
C ASP A 913 -43.58 -11.66 -6.24
N ALA A 914 -43.25 -10.42 -5.89
CA ALA A 914 -41.99 -10.06 -5.25
C ALA A 914 -41.82 -10.69 -3.86
N VAL A 915 -42.88 -10.64 -3.03
CA VAL A 915 -42.89 -11.24 -1.69
C VAL A 915 -42.89 -12.78 -1.79
N SER A 916 -43.61 -13.35 -2.76
CA SER A 916 -43.67 -14.78 -3.02
C SER A 916 -42.30 -15.37 -3.38
N VAL A 917 -41.52 -14.70 -4.23
CA VAL A 917 -40.14 -15.12 -4.55
C VAL A 917 -39.26 -15.19 -3.28
N LEU A 918 -39.41 -14.26 -2.34
CA LEU A 918 -38.61 -14.25 -1.12
C LEU A 918 -39.10 -15.21 -0.03
N ARG A 919 -40.42 -15.34 0.15
CA ARG A 919 -41.02 -16.15 1.22
C ARG A 919 -41.25 -17.61 0.81
N CYS A 920 -41.30 -17.90 -0.50
CA CYS A 920 -41.48 -19.25 -1.04
C CYS A 920 -40.21 -19.74 -1.77
N LEU A 921 -39.78 -19.06 -2.84
CA LEU A 921 -38.72 -19.57 -3.72
C LEU A 921 -37.35 -19.63 -3.04
N LYS A 922 -36.98 -18.57 -2.31
CA LYS A 922 -35.69 -18.48 -1.61
C LYS A 922 -35.48 -19.61 -0.58
N PRO A 923 -36.40 -19.89 0.36
CA PRO A 923 -36.27 -21.03 1.27
C PRO A 923 -36.15 -22.39 0.56
N ILE A 924 -36.89 -22.58 -0.55
CA ILE A 924 -36.84 -23.81 -1.35
C ILE A 924 -35.44 -24.00 -1.94
N GLY A 925 -34.91 -22.98 -2.62
CA GLY A 925 -33.61 -23.09 -3.26
C GLY A 925 -32.44 -23.10 -2.27
N ASP A 926 -32.52 -22.38 -1.15
CA ASP A 926 -31.48 -22.43 -0.09
C ASP A 926 -31.35 -23.84 0.49
N VAL A 927 -32.48 -24.53 0.70
CA VAL A 927 -32.47 -25.92 1.21
C VAL A 927 -31.99 -26.92 0.15
N LEU A 928 -32.28 -26.67 -1.13
CA LEU A 928 -31.91 -27.55 -2.25
C LEU A 928 -30.51 -27.31 -2.81
N GLN A 929 -29.91 -26.14 -2.53
CA GLN A 929 -28.57 -25.76 -2.98
C GLN A 929 -27.49 -26.65 -2.37
N ASP A 930 -27.65 -27.04 -1.11
CA ASP A 930 -26.78 -28.01 -0.48
C ASP A 930 -27.19 -29.44 -0.92
N PRO A 931 -26.36 -30.13 -1.73
CA PRO A 931 -26.68 -31.49 -2.16
C PRO A 931 -26.70 -32.50 -1.00
N ASN A 932 -26.25 -32.11 0.20
CA ASN A 932 -26.24 -32.93 1.41
C ASN A 932 -27.44 -32.68 2.34
N THR A 933 -28.34 -31.75 2.01
CA THR A 933 -29.55 -31.53 2.82
C THR A 933 -30.38 -32.82 2.86
N PRO A 934 -30.64 -33.39 4.04
CA PRO A 934 -31.37 -34.64 4.13
C PRO A 934 -32.84 -34.44 3.74
N LEU A 935 -33.42 -35.50 3.16
CA LEU A 935 -34.75 -35.51 2.53
C LEU A 935 -35.87 -35.12 3.51
N ASP A 936 -35.75 -35.48 4.78
CA ASP A 936 -36.66 -35.09 5.85
C ASP A 936 -36.63 -33.59 6.13
N ARG A 937 -35.48 -32.93 6.01
CA ARG A 937 -35.34 -31.47 6.13
C ARG A 937 -35.90 -30.74 4.91
N ILE A 938 -35.69 -31.28 3.70
CA ILE A 938 -36.32 -30.78 2.47
C ILE A 938 -37.86 -30.87 2.61
N ASP A 939 -38.37 -32.03 3.00
CA ASP A 939 -39.79 -32.27 3.23
C ASP A 939 -40.35 -31.42 4.39
N ALA A 940 -39.59 -31.17 5.46
CA ALA A 940 -40.02 -30.30 6.55
C ALA A 940 -40.16 -28.84 6.11
N VAL A 941 -39.23 -28.30 5.31
CA VAL A 941 -39.34 -26.94 4.76
C VAL A 941 -40.52 -26.83 3.80
N LEU A 942 -40.71 -27.82 2.93
CA LEU A 942 -41.80 -27.83 1.96
C LEU A 942 -43.17 -28.06 2.59
N ARG A 943 -43.27 -28.91 3.62
CA ARG A 943 -44.49 -29.04 4.45
C ARG A 943 -44.76 -27.76 5.24
N ALA A 944 -43.75 -27.11 5.82
CA ALA A 944 -43.95 -25.82 6.50
C ALA A 944 -44.47 -24.73 5.54
N LEU A 945 -44.00 -24.72 4.29
CA LEU A 945 -44.47 -23.86 3.20
C LEU A 945 -45.80 -24.29 2.55
N ARG A 946 -46.37 -25.44 2.94
CA ARG A 946 -47.72 -25.89 2.54
C ARG A 946 -48.75 -25.75 3.65
N ASP A 947 -48.37 -26.09 4.87
CA ASP A 947 -49.28 -26.28 6.01
C ASP A 947 -49.32 -25.06 6.95
N THR A 948 -48.24 -24.29 7.05
CA THR A 948 -48.10 -23.12 7.93
C THR A 948 -47.47 -21.87 7.27
N PRO A 949 -47.81 -21.47 6.04
CA PRO A 949 -47.27 -20.26 5.45
C PRO A 949 -48.31 -19.13 5.52
N LEU A 950 -47.97 -18.02 4.91
CA LEU A 950 -48.97 -17.08 4.39
C LEU A 950 -50.17 -17.80 3.74
N PRO A 951 -51.39 -17.25 3.83
CA PRO A 951 -52.54 -17.74 3.07
C PRO A 951 -52.16 -18.04 1.62
N ARG A 952 -52.66 -19.17 1.08
CA ARG A 952 -52.24 -19.66 -0.24
C ARG A 952 -52.43 -18.62 -1.35
N GLU A 953 -53.46 -17.78 -1.21
CA GLU A 953 -53.77 -16.65 -2.08
C GLU A 953 -52.72 -15.53 -2.10
N ASP A 954 -51.80 -15.50 -1.14
CA ASP A 954 -50.69 -14.55 -1.04
C ASP A 954 -49.41 -15.03 -1.76
N PHE A 955 -49.38 -16.26 -2.28
CA PHE A 955 -48.32 -16.70 -3.19
C PHE A 955 -48.69 -16.46 -4.65
N ALA A 956 -47.70 -16.19 -5.50
CA ALA A 956 -47.91 -16.12 -6.94
C ALA A 956 -48.33 -17.49 -7.50
N ALA A 957 -49.13 -17.51 -8.56
CA ALA A 957 -49.68 -18.75 -9.12
C ALA A 957 -48.58 -19.72 -9.57
N GLU A 958 -47.47 -19.18 -10.08
CA GLU A 958 -46.29 -19.91 -10.52
C GLU A 958 -45.53 -20.54 -9.35
N ASP A 959 -45.46 -19.87 -8.21
CA ASP A 959 -44.82 -20.39 -6.99
C ASP A 959 -45.73 -21.38 -6.26
N GLN A 960 -47.05 -21.19 -6.34
CA GLN A 960 -48.02 -22.21 -5.91
C GLN A 960 -47.92 -23.48 -6.76
N ALA A 961 -47.82 -23.34 -8.09
CA ALA A 961 -47.64 -24.47 -8.99
C ALA A 961 -46.32 -25.21 -8.71
N LEU A 962 -45.24 -24.47 -8.41
CA LEU A 962 -43.98 -25.07 -7.96
C LEU A 962 -44.19 -25.87 -6.66
N LEU A 963 -44.86 -25.29 -5.65
CA LEU A 963 -45.18 -26.00 -4.41
C LEU A 963 -46.07 -27.22 -4.62
N ASP A 964 -46.96 -27.21 -5.61
CA ASP A 964 -47.84 -28.33 -5.96
C ASP A 964 -47.12 -29.45 -6.73
N ASP A 965 -46.08 -29.13 -7.49
CA ASP A 965 -45.27 -30.08 -8.26
C ASP A 965 -44.44 -31.04 -7.38
N PHE A 966 -44.31 -30.76 -6.08
CA PHE A 966 -43.56 -31.59 -5.13
C PHE A 966 -44.41 -32.74 -4.52
N PRO A 967 -43.86 -33.91 -4.15
CA PRO A 967 -44.63 -35.00 -3.53
C PRO A 967 -45.24 -34.61 -2.17
N GLY A 968 -46.42 -35.15 -1.83
CA GLY A 968 -47.17 -34.82 -0.60
C GLY A 968 -46.53 -35.32 0.71
N SER A 969 -45.56 -36.23 0.64
CA SER A 969 -44.85 -36.77 1.81
C SER A 969 -43.43 -37.24 1.48
N ALA A 970 -42.51 -37.21 2.46
CA ALA A 970 -41.17 -37.79 2.31
C ALA A 970 -41.15 -39.26 1.88
N LYS A 971 -42.23 -40.03 2.10
CA LYS A 971 -42.32 -41.45 1.70
C LYS A 971 -42.54 -41.64 0.19
N ASP A 972 -43.05 -40.62 -0.48
CA ASP A 972 -43.33 -40.63 -1.92
C ASP A 972 -42.20 -39.96 -2.73
N MET A 973 -41.12 -39.54 -2.05
CA MET A 973 -40.01 -38.81 -2.64
C MET A 973 -38.97 -39.77 -3.22
N THR A 974 -38.95 -39.87 -4.55
CA THR A 974 -37.94 -40.58 -5.33
C THR A 974 -36.90 -39.62 -5.91
N ALA A 975 -35.74 -40.14 -6.35
CA ALA A 975 -34.74 -39.36 -7.07
C ALA A 975 -35.35 -38.63 -8.29
N ASP A 976 -36.19 -39.33 -9.06
CA ASP A 976 -36.91 -38.80 -10.22
C ASP A 976 -37.92 -37.69 -9.86
N SER A 977 -38.51 -37.74 -8.66
CA SER A 977 -39.41 -36.68 -8.18
C SER A 977 -38.64 -35.42 -7.76
N LEU A 978 -37.46 -35.58 -7.16
CA LEU A 978 -36.58 -34.49 -6.75
C LEU A 978 -35.90 -33.82 -7.96
N GLU A 979 -35.55 -34.61 -8.98
CA GLU A 979 -35.00 -34.09 -10.24
C GLU A 979 -36.04 -33.27 -11.01
N ARG A 980 -37.27 -33.79 -11.16
CA ARG A 980 -38.39 -33.02 -11.74
C ARG A 980 -38.68 -31.72 -10.99
N PHE A 981 -38.60 -31.74 -9.66
CA PHE A 981 -38.78 -30.54 -8.85
C PHE A 981 -37.63 -29.53 -9.03
N ARG A 982 -36.38 -30.00 -9.12
CA ARG A 982 -35.22 -29.16 -9.45
C ARG A 982 -35.33 -28.56 -10.85
N ASP A 983 -35.89 -29.28 -11.81
CA ASP A 983 -36.16 -28.77 -13.16
C ASP A 983 -37.29 -27.73 -13.17
N ALA A 984 -38.33 -27.90 -12.36
CA ALA A 984 -39.37 -26.90 -12.17
C ALA A 984 -38.82 -25.63 -11.51
N LEU A 985 -38.03 -25.77 -10.44
CA LEU A 985 -37.34 -24.67 -9.78
C LEU A 985 -36.39 -23.94 -10.75
N ARG A 986 -35.62 -24.70 -11.53
CA ARG A 986 -34.74 -24.15 -12.56
C ARG A 986 -35.51 -23.29 -13.56
N ARG A 987 -36.62 -23.79 -14.11
CA ARG A 987 -37.46 -23.04 -15.05
C ARG A 987 -38.03 -21.76 -14.43
N ARG A 988 -38.44 -21.80 -13.15
CA ARG A 988 -38.92 -20.60 -12.44
C ARG A 988 -37.80 -19.57 -12.26
N VAL A 989 -36.59 -19.99 -11.87
CA VAL A 989 -35.43 -19.10 -11.75
C VAL A 989 -35.02 -18.52 -13.10
N GLU A 990 -35.00 -19.32 -14.17
CA GLU A 990 -34.73 -18.83 -15.54
C GLU A 990 -35.79 -17.82 -15.98
N THR A 991 -37.06 -18.04 -15.64
CA THR A 991 -38.16 -17.10 -15.93
C THR A 991 -37.94 -15.77 -15.20
N ILE A 992 -37.67 -15.79 -13.89
CA ILE A 992 -37.42 -14.55 -13.11
C ILE A 992 -36.20 -13.79 -13.65
N LEU A 993 -35.12 -14.49 -14.00
CA LEU A 993 -33.90 -13.88 -14.51
C LEU A 993 -34.04 -13.32 -15.93
N SER A 994 -34.94 -13.86 -16.75
CA SER A 994 -35.15 -13.43 -18.13
C SER A 994 -36.33 -12.48 -18.32
N ASP A 995 -37.33 -12.51 -17.45
CA ASP A 995 -38.54 -11.71 -17.58
C ASP A 995 -38.24 -10.22 -17.31
N PRO A 996 -38.53 -9.33 -18.28
CA PRO A 996 -38.41 -7.89 -18.09
C PRO A 996 -39.29 -7.33 -16.96
N GLY A 997 -40.38 -8.02 -16.59
CA GLY A 997 -41.26 -7.67 -15.46
C GLY A 997 -40.52 -7.65 -14.12
N PHE A 998 -39.50 -8.49 -13.94
CA PHE A 998 -38.62 -8.47 -12.77
C PHE A 998 -37.47 -7.46 -12.89
N ARG A 999 -37.40 -6.70 -13.99
CA ARG A 999 -36.35 -5.73 -14.32
C ARG A 999 -34.94 -6.34 -14.35
N ILE A 1000 -34.81 -7.62 -14.72
CA ILE A 1000 -33.53 -8.34 -14.87
C ILE A 1000 -33.17 -8.55 -16.35
N GLY A 1001 -34.05 -9.20 -17.13
CA GLY A 1001 -33.96 -9.23 -18.60
C GLY A 1001 -32.75 -9.94 -19.22
N LEU A 1002 -32.21 -11.00 -18.58
CA LEU A 1002 -31.09 -11.76 -19.13
C LEU A 1002 -31.51 -12.67 -20.29
N ASP A 1003 -30.61 -12.87 -21.26
CA ASP A 1003 -30.87 -13.70 -22.45
C ASP A 1003 -31.21 -15.16 -22.05
N PRO A 1004 -32.42 -15.67 -22.38
CA PRO A 1004 -32.82 -17.05 -22.10
C PRO A 1004 -31.85 -18.10 -22.64
N ALA A 1005 -31.24 -17.87 -23.82
CA ALA A 1005 -30.30 -18.81 -24.41
C ALA A 1005 -28.99 -18.88 -23.60
N TRP A 1006 -28.56 -17.76 -23.05
CA TRP A 1006 -27.41 -17.64 -22.16
C TRP A 1006 -27.67 -18.28 -20.79
N LEU A 1007 -28.89 -18.15 -20.26
CA LEU A 1007 -29.30 -18.79 -19.01
C LEU A 1007 -29.39 -20.32 -19.14
N ALA A 1008 -29.91 -20.83 -20.25
CA ALA A 1008 -30.09 -22.27 -20.49
C ALA A 1008 -28.76 -23.07 -20.43
N ALA A 1009 -27.64 -22.44 -20.77
CA ALA A 1009 -26.32 -23.07 -20.72
C ALA A 1009 -25.73 -23.21 -19.31
N ARG A 1010 -26.36 -22.61 -18.28
CA ARG A 1010 -25.83 -22.56 -16.92
C ARG A 1010 -26.45 -23.60 -15.99
N PRO A 1011 -25.71 -24.11 -14.99
CA PRO A 1011 -26.30 -24.95 -13.96
C PRO A 1011 -27.14 -24.12 -12.98
N LEU A 1012 -28.17 -24.74 -12.39
CA LEU A 1012 -28.96 -24.14 -11.31
C LEU A 1012 -28.08 -23.77 -10.11
N TYR A 1013 -27.20 -24.69 -9.69
CA TYR A 1013 -26.27 -24.51 -8.57
C TYR A 1013 -24.81 -24.78 -9.02
N GLY A 1014 -23.83 -24.04 -8.50
CA GLY A 1014 -22.41 -24.21 -8.84
C GLY A 1014 -21.46 -23.39 -7.96
N SER A 1015 -20.16 -23.65 -8.05
CA SER A 1015 -19.10 -22.91 -7.34
C SER A 1015 -18.64 -21.63 -8.06
N GLU A 1016 -19.15 -21.39 -9.27
CA GLU A 1016 -18.88 -20.19 -10.05
C GLU A 1016 -19.92 -19.11 -9.70
N LEU A 1017 -19.50 -17.85 -9.71
CA LEU A 1017 -20.37 -16.68 -9.50
C LEU A 1017 -21.49 -16.55 -10.56
N ASP A 1018 -21.43 -17.38 -11.61
CA ASP A 1018 -22.32 -17.37 -12.78
C ASP A 1018 -23.43 -18.43 -12.74
N SER A 1019 -23.59 -19.22 -11.66
CA SER A 1019 -24.73 -20.16 -11.54
C SER A 1019 -26.07 -19.42 -11.43
N LEU A 1020 -27.17 -20.04 -11.89
CA LEU A 1020 -28.48 -19.38 -11.88
C LEU A 1020 -28.90 -18.97 -10.46
N TRP A 1021 -28.61 -19.80 -9.45
CA TRP A 1021 -28.91 -19.49 -8.05
C TRP A 1021 -28.05 -18.35 -7.49
N ALA A 1022 -26.76 -18.26 -7.85
CA ALA A 1022 -25.91 -17.13 -7.47
C ALA A 1022 -26.37 -15.82 -8.12
N LEU A 1023 -26.79 -15.88 -9.39
CA LEU A 1023 -27.32 -14.73 -10.13
C LEU A 1023 -28.61 -14.17 -9.52
N ILE A 1024 -29.53 -15.03 -9.09
CA ILE A 1024 -30.77 -14.57 -8.45
C ILE A 1024 -30.53 -14.16 -6.99
N SER A 1025 -29.60 -14.83 -6.27
CA SER A 1025 -29.26 -14.52 -4.88
C SER A 1025 -28.70 -13.10 -4.69
N ASN A 1026 -27.96 -12.60 -5.66
CA ASN A 1026 -27.45 -11.23 -5.65
C ASN A 1026 -28.53 -10.17 -5.97
N ARG A 1027 -29.78 -10.57 -6.24
CA ARG A 1027 -30.86 -9.69 -6.70
C ARG A 1027 -32.11 -9.70 -5.81
N TRP A 1028 -32.05 -10.32 -4.63
CA TRP A 1028 -33.18 -10.36 -3.69
C TRP A 1028 -33.76 -8.99 -3.35
N ALA A 1029 -32.89 -8.01 -3.06
CA ALA A 1029 -33.33 -6.65 -2.80
C ALA A 1029 -33.99 -6.01 -4.03
N ASN A 1030 -33.48 -6.26 -5.23
CA ASN A 1030 -34.03 -5.69 -6.47
C ASN A 1030 -35.42 -6.26 -6.78
N ILE A 1031 -35.62 -7.55 -6.52
CA ILE A 1031 -36.90 -8.23 -6.70
C ILE A 1031 -37.91 -7.70 -5.66
N LEU A 1032 -37.51 -7.58 -4.39
CA LEU A 1032 -38.39 -7.03 -3.34
C LEU A 1032 -38.84 -5.60 -3.65
N ALA A 1033 -37.97 -4.80 -4.26
CA ALA A 1033 -38.27 -3.41 -4.61
C ALA A 1033 -39.39 -3.24 -5.65
N LEU A 1034 -39.87 -4.33 -6.25
CA LEU A 1034 -41.05 -4.33 -7.13
C LEU A 1034 -42.36 -4.25 -6.34
N ASP A 1035 -42.33 -4.47 -5.03
CA ASP A 1035 -43.50 -4.36 -4.16
C ASP A 1035 -43.87 -2.87 -3.91
N PRO A 1036 -45.02 -2.40 -4.42
CA PRO A 1036 -45.42 -1.00 -4.28
C PRO A 1036 -45.86 -0.62 -2.85
N GLY A 1037 -46.07 -1.60 -1.97
CA GLY A 1037 -46.48 -1.37 -0.58
C GLY A 1037 -45.33 -1.02 0.36
N LEU A 1038 -44.08 -1.14 -0.08
CA LEU A 1038 -42.93 -0.81 0.76
C LEU A 1038 -42.87 0.69 1.05
N SER A 1039 -42.63 1.03 2.32
CA SER A 1039 -42.48 2.44 2.71
C SER A 1039 -41.29 3.05 1.98
N ARG A 1040 -41.52 4.21 1.34
CA ARG A 1040 -40.49 4.91 0.57
C ARG A 1040 -39.36 5.33 1.50
N GLY A 1041 -38.15 4.82 1.27
CA GLY A 1041 -36.94 5.27 1.95
C GLY A 1041 -36.54 6.70 1.53
N ALA A 1042 -35.57 7.28 2.22
CA ALA A 1042 -34.94 8.52 1.75
C ALA A 1042 -34.29 8.27 0.37
N GLY A 1043 -34.62 9.09 -0.64
CA GLY A 1043 -34.07 8.96 -1.98
C GLY A 1043 -32.53 8.90 -1.96
N CYS A 1044 -31.94 7.98 -2.71
CA CYS A 1044 -30.49 7.81 -2.75
C CYS A 1044 -29.82 8.77 -3.73
N PHE A 1045 -30.58 9.26 -4.71
CA PHE A 1045 -30.10 10.13 -5.78
C PHE A 1045 -31.03 11.31 -6.01
N ALA A 1046 -30.47 12.39 -6.55
CA ALA A 1046 -31.19 13.58 -6.97
C ALA A 1046 -30.81 13.95 -8.41
N VAL A 1047 -31.78 14.47 -9.16
CA VAL A 1047 -31.59 15.02 -10.50
C VAL A 1047 -31.90 16.50 -10.46
N TYR A 1048 -30.96 17.32 -10.89
CA TYR A 1048 -31.14 18.75 -11.15
C TYR A 1048 -31.39 18.97 -12.65
N GLU A 1049 -32.43 19.72 -13.00
CA GLU A 1049 -32.75 20.10 -14.38
C GLU A 1049 -32.42 21.58 -14.59
N ALA A 1050 -31.52 21.91 -15.52
CA ALA A 1050 -31.05 23.28 -15.73
C ALA A 1050 -32.14 24.21 -16.31
N THR A 1051 -33.08 23.64 -17.07
CA THR A 1051 -34.20 24.39 -17.70
C THR A 1051 -35.18 24.97 -16.67
N THR A 1052 -35.45 24.23 -15.59
CA THR A 1052 -36.42 24.61 -14.55
C THR A 1052 -35.75 25.07 -13.25
N GLY A 1053 -34.47 24.74 -13.06
CA GLY A 1053 -33.76 24.94 -11.80
C GLY A 1053 -34.25 24.01 -10.67
N GLU A 1054 -35.10 23.03 -10.98
CA GLU A 1054 -35.66 22.11 -9.99
C GLU A 1054 -34.69 20.99 -9.65
N ILE A 1055 -34.60 20.66 -8.36
CA ILE A 1055 -33.98 19.43 -7.88
C ILE A 1055 -35.10 18.44 -7.56
N ARG A 1056 -35.08 17.28 -8.21
CA ARG A 1056 -36.02 16.19 -7.98
C ARG A 1056 -35.28 15.03 -7.33
N LEU A 1057 -35.79 14.57 -6.20
CA LEU A 1057 -35.35 13.30 -5.63
C LEU A 1057 -35.78 12.19 -6.58
N VAL A 1058 -34.87 11.29 -6.93
CA VAL A 1058 -35.24 10.07 -7.63
C VAL A 1058 -35.91 9.18 -6.60
N ASN A 1059 -37.23 9.29 -6.55
CA ASN A 1059 -38.09 8.40 -5.79
C ASN A 1059 -38.78 7.47 -6.80
N LEU A 1060 -39.22 6.31 -6.32
CA LEU A 1060 -40.21 5.51 -7.04
C LEU A 1060 -41.51 6.35 -7.13
N THR A 1061 -41.68 7.11 -8.21
CA THR A 1061 -42.94 7.78 -8.53
C THR A 1061 -43.48 7.24 -9.84
N GLY A 1062 -44.71 6.76 -9.78
CA GLY A 1062 -45.53 6.35 -10.91
C GLY A 1062 -45.63 4.85 -10.99
#